data_AF-M7NC64-F1
#
_entry.id   AF-M7NC64-F1
#
_cell.length_a   1.000
_cell.length_b   1.000
_cell.length_c   1.000
_cell.angle_alpha   90.00
_cell.angle_beta   90.00
_cell.angle_gamma   90.00
#
_symmetry.space_group_name_H-M   'P 1'
#
loop_
_entity.id
_entity.type
_entity.pdbx_description
1 polymer ?
#
loop_
_entity_poly.entity_id
_entity_poly.type
_entity_poly.pdbx_seq_one_letter_code
_entity_poly.pdbx_strand_id
1 'polypeptide(L)'
;MSATTTASPAAPTAPEEPQAPARSARGTVLATASFAAVSTIIAVLGAAAALHGVISGWAWMLQISVVVIGIVLATNLTRALGARRYLSTVAGALAAVLGLTVLFFSNTALLGVLPTGETYRALLKVWALANEQMGSQVPPVQSTGVIVFSVCLWAAVVALAVDILAFELRAAALAGLPLAMLLVIASLFEANGAGLAAVAVTAVGYLLILAASRFRPASSRGAPRRAVEVAGSGQRPDSGTLAARRPSGAVVQSAALMAGALAALLVLPAAIPGFSKGMLTEGTRPSWGQLATNIDPMIALGNDLRSRASGTVLHYFTDSRTPTYLRTSVIGDLTANRWEPDPDAYRVPATESLPILSFPTVNESAEPVFTRVVTDKYRGQWMPLPAHAVTLNGVGTGWGWNPETGTLRASEGQRPTAEDYTVMSVNPHITEGTLDSLGSQLPQGFFGEVESVYLDLPEDTPGSLAKATEKAVDGAEEDPYRQAVAIQDYLRSTEFTYSESTPVQDGYDGSGMSVIDAFLKEKAGYCIHFASTMALMARDLGIPSRLVTGYSPGTATGVSITGQDGVELNEYEVNSRNAHAWPELYFAGAGWVGFEPTPGRGVPPVYAPALPAPSASAAEDPRLENLTNSASESSASESSSSAGSSAAGNGPESGPPVAEAMRVLLMVVLAGAVPWGLRRFQRASRFSRLRRDTDTEARQDKETGAGAAWAELVALGLDYALPMRQDESAGDYARRLGRTLPRTWDSVALLAGAYERMRYAPGQPASTEPAAMEAALGEVKHELTARLGFGARLGRMVWPRSVFAPRPLDEISYGTGDRST
;
A
#
# COMPACT_ATOMS: atom_id res chain seq x y z
N MET A 1 -65.19 34.01 68.16
CA MET A 1 -63.91 33.71 68.82
C MET A 1 -63.20 32.69 67.94
N SER A 2 -62.25 33.17 67.15
CA SER A 2 -61.66 32.48 66.01
C SER A 2 -60.34 31.83 66.40
N ALA A 3 -60.13 30.57 65.99
CA ALA A 3 -58.89 29.85 66.16
C ALA A 3 -57.82 30.41 65.21
N THR A 4 -56.70 30.87 65.77
CA THR A 4 -55.56 31.41 65.02
C THR A 4 -54.41 30.42 65.04
N THR A 5 -54.13 29.85 63.87
CA THR A 5 -52.97 29.01 63.56
C THR A 5 -51.68 29.81 63.71
N THR A 6 -50.78 29.39 64.59
CA THR A 6 -49.46 30.01 64.80
C THR A 6 -48.48 29.57 63.73
N ALA A 7 -47.99 30.51 62.93
CA ALA A 7 -46.91 30.35 61.97
C ALA A 7 -45.54 30.24 62.67
N SER A 8 -44.72 29.30 62.19
CA SER A 8 -43.32 29.09 62.63
C SER A 8 -42.39 30.13 61.99
N PRO A 9 -41.39 30.71 62.70
CA PRO A 9 -40.55 31.77 62.17
C PRO A 9 -39.51 31.25 61.15
N ALA A 10 -39.28 32.06 60.11
CA ALA A 10 -38.31 31.81 59.06
C ALA A 10 -36.86 31.76 59.59
N ALA A 11 -36.11 30.74 59.15
CA ALA A 11 -34.68 30.61 59.39
C ALA A 11 -33.88 31.65 58.57
N PRO A 12 -32.75 32.16 59.09
CA PRO A 12 -31.95 33.18 58.42
C PRO A 12 -31.27 32.63 57.15
N THR A 13 -31.33 33.43 56.09
CA THR A 13 -30.62 33.20 54.82
C THR A 13 -29.11 33.20 55.05
N ALA A 14 -28.45 32.09 54.70
CA ALA A 14 -27.00 31.97 54.66
C ALA A 14 -26.39 32.95 53.62
N PRO A 15 -25.18 33.49 53.86
CA PRO A 15 -24.53 34.42 52.93
C PRO A 15 -24.17 33.73 51.62
N GLU A 16 -24.41 34.44 50.52
CA GLU A 16 -24.14 34.03 49.15
C GLU A 16 -22.62 33.81 48.95
N GLU A 17 -22.22 32.56 48.71
CA GLU A 17 -20.84 32.20 48.36
C GLU A 17 -20.45 32.88 47.04
N PRO A 18 -19.28 33.55 46.95
CA PRO A 18 -18.86 34.20 45.71
C PRO A 18 -18.59 33.17 44.62
N GLN A 19 -19.40 33.19 43.55
CA GLN A 19 -19.19 32.37 42.36
C GLN A 19 -17.79 32.63 41.78
N ALA A 20 -16.95 31.59 41.80
CA ALA A 20 -15.65 31.61 41.15
C ALA A 20 -15.79 31.91 39.64
N PRO A 21 -14.89 32.70 39.03
CA PRO A 21 -15.07 33.23 37.69
C PRO A 21 -15.07 32.11 36.62
N ALA A 22 -16.05 32.16 35.71
CA ALA A 22 -16.29 31.26 34.57
C ALA A 22 -15.14 31.14 33.53
N ARG A 23 -13.96 31.71 33.79
CA ARG A 23 -12.79 31.67 32.91
C ARG A 23 -12.10 30.30 32.90
N SER A 24 -12.18 29.50 33.96
CA SER A 24 -11.53 28.17 34.01
C SER A 24 -12.22 27.12 33.14
N ALA A 25 -13.55 27.21 32.97
CA ALA A 25 -14.34 26.24 32.20
C ALA A 25 -14.09 26.31 30.68
N ARG A 26 -13.86 27.52 30.14
CA ARG A 26 -13.56 27.71 28.69
C ARG A 26 -12.22 27.12 28.27
N GLY A 27 -11.19 27.20 29.14
CA GLY A 27 -9.86 26.64 28.86
C GLY A 27 -9.88 25.12 28.71
N THR A 28 -10.66 24.42 29.55
CA THR A 28 -10.79 22.96 29.52
C THR A 28 -11.55 22.48 28.28
N VAL A 29 -12.59 23.22 27.85
CA VAL A 29 -13.36 22.90 26.62
C VAL A 29 -12.47 23.05 25.38
N LEU A 30 -11.69 24.12 25.28
CA LEU A 30 -10.78 24.33 24.14
C LEU A 30 -9.70 23.23 24.08
N ALA A 31 -9.11 22.87 25.22
CA ALA A 31 -8.10 21.82 25.30
C ALA A 31 -8.65 20.44 24.87
N THR A 32 -9.85 20.07 25.32
CA THR A 32 -10.50 18.80 24.92
C THR A 32 -10.88 18.80 23.43
N ALA A 33 -11.32 19.93 22.90
CA ALA A 33 -11.61 20.10 21.47
C ALA A 33 -10.33 19.97 20.63
N SER A 34 -9.24 20.65 21.01
CA SER A 34 -7.96 20.54 20.31
C SER A 34 -7.40 19.11 20.35
N PHE A 35 -7.54 18.41 21.49
CA PHE A 35 -7.14 17.01 21.60
C PHE A 35 -7.92 16.10 20.64
N ALA A 36 -9.25 16.28 20.56
CA ALA A 36 -10.08 15.56 19.62
C ALA A 36 -9.67 15.80 18.16
N ALA A 37 -9.42 17.06 17.78
CA ALA A 37 -8.97 17.39 16.42
C ALA A 37 -7.63 16.73 16.07
N VAL A 38 -6.64 16.83 16.95
CA VAL A 38 -5.32 16.22 16.73
C VAL A 38 -5.44 14.70 16.60
N SER A 39 -6.28 14.05 17.42
CA SER A 39 -6.50 12.61 17.32
C SER A 39 -7.07 12.16 15.98
N THR A 40 -8.06 12.90 15.45
CA THR A 40 -8.66 12.60 14.14
C THR A 40 -7.67 12.79 13.00
N ILE A 41 -6.88 13.88 13.03
CA ILE A 41 -5.86 14.16 12.02
C ILE A 41 -4.82 13.04 11.99
N ILE A 42 -4.29 12.64 13.16
CA ILE A 42 -3.30 11.55 13.25
C ILE A 42 -3.87 10.25 12.71
N ALA A 43 -5.11 9.90 13.08
CA ALA A 43 -5.72 8.64 12.65
C ALA A 43 -5.92 8.59 11.12
N VAL A 44 -6.51 9.65 10.54
CA VAL A 44 -6.83 9.68 9.10
C VAL A 44 -5.57 9.80 8.25
N LEU A 45 -4.60 10.65 8.63
CA LEU A 45 -3.34 10.77 7.89
C LEU A 45 -2.46 9.54 8.05
N GLY A 46 -2.47 8.90 9.23
CA GLY A 46 -1.82 7.61 9.42
C GLY A 46 -2.39 6.54 8.49
N ALA A 47 -3.72 6.49 8.36
CA ALA A 47 -4.36 5.54 7.45
C ALA A 47 -3.99 5.86 6.01
N ALA A 48 -4.12 7.13 5.60
CA ALA A 48 -3.79 7.57 4.25
C ALA A 48 -2.33 7.26 3.87
N ALA A 49 -1.40 7.35 4.81
CA ALA A 49 0.01 7.02 4.59
C ALA A 49 0.24 5.55 4.17
N ALA A 50 -0.69 4.64 4.48
CA ALA A 50 -0.63 3.26 4.01
C ALA A 50 -0.78 3.13 2.48
N LEU A 51 -1.33 4.14 1.80
CA LEU A 51 -1.46 4.14 0.34
C LEU A 51 -0.14 4.47 -0.40
N HIS A 52 0.99 4.61 0.31
CA HIS A 52 2.27 4.93 -0.31
C HIS A 52 2.79 3.87 -1.27
N GLY A 53 2.56 2.58 -1.02
CA GLY A 53 2.88 1.55 -2.03
C GLY A 53 1.93 1.54 -3.22
N VAL A 54 0.78 2.20 -3.11
CA VAL A 54 -0.24 2.30 -4.18
C VAL A 54 0.00 3.53 -5.06
N ILE A 55 0.50 4.63 -4.50
CA ILE A 55 0.71 5.90 -5.22
C ILE A 55 2.18 6.29 -5.11
N SER A 56 2.85 6.42 -6.25
CA SER A 56 4.26 6.82 -6.30
C SER A 56 4.50 8.21 -5.68
N GLY A 57 5.62 8.33 -4.95
CA GLY A 57 6.05 9.56 -4.29
C GLY A 57 5.31 9.88 -2.99
N TRP A 58 5.68 11.00 -2.37
CA TRP A 58 5.06 11.50 -1.13
C TRP A 58 4.35 12.84 -1.28
N ALA A 59 4.46 13.49 -2.44
CA ALA A 59 3.95 14.83 -2.66
C ALA A 59 2.45 14.93 -2.38
N TRP A 60 1.67 13.94 -2.83
CA TRP A 60 0.22 13.83 -2.68
C TRP A 60 -0.27 13.86 -1.22
N MET A 61 0.59 13.48 -0.25
CA MET A 61 0.24 13.50 1.16
C MET A 61 0.09 14.94 1.70
N LEU A 62 0.74 15.93 1.08
CA LEU A 62 0.56 17.34 1.45
C LEU A 62 -0.86 17.82 1.12
N GLN A 63 -1.38 17.48 -0.05
CA GLN A 63 -2.74 17.86 -0.47
C GLN A 63 -3.79 17.21 0.43
N ILE A 64 -3.63 15.92 0.75
CA ILE A 64 -4.52 15.23 1.70
C ILE A 64 -4.46 15.89 3.08
N SER A 65 -3.25 16.23 3.55
CA SER A 65 -3.07 16.88 4.85
C SER A 65 -3.84 18.20 4.92
N VAL A 66 -3.77 19.03 3.87
CA VAL A 66 -4.52 20.30 3.80
C VAL A 66 -6.03 20.05 3.88
N VAL A 67 -6.55 19.10 3.11
CA VAL A 67 -8.00 18.79 3.08
C VAL A 67 -8.47 18.25 4.43
N VAL A 68 -7.78 17.26 4.99
CA VAL A 68 -8.15 16.62 6.28
C VAL A 68 -8.06 17.63 7.42
N ILE A 69 -6.99 18.42 7.50
CA ILE A 69 -6.84 19.46 8.53
C ILE A 69 -7.95 20.50 8.41
N GLY A 70 -8.27 20.96 7.19
CA GLY A 70 -9.36 21.91 6.95
C GLY A 70 -10.71 21.40 7.44
N ILE A 71 -11.05 20.16 7.12
CA ILE A 71 -12.30 19.51 7.56
C ILE A 71 -12.34 19.41 9.09
N VAL A 72 -11.28 18.90 9.71
CA VAL A 72 -11.24 18.69 11.16
C VAL A 72 -11.27 20.02 11.92
N LEU A 73 -10.60 21.07 11.41
CA LEU A 73 -10.68 22.41 11.99
C LEU A 73 -12.10 23.00 11.89
N ALA A 74 -12.75 22.90 10.74
CA ALA A 74 -14.10 23.42 10.54
C ALA A 74 -15.14 22.73 11.42
N THR A 75 -15.11 21.39 11.45
CA THR A 75 -16.02 20.58 12.29
C THR A 75 -15.78 20.81 13.78
N ASN A 76 -14.52 21.00 14.21
CA ASN A 76 -14.19 21.26 15.60
C ASN A 76 -14.50 22.69 16.05
N LEU A 77 -14.27 23.68 15.19
CA LEU A 77 -14.60 25.09 15.46
C LEU A 77 -16.11 25.27 15.63
N THR A 78 -16.92 24.71 14.74
CA THR A 78 -18.38 24.74 14.85
C THR A 78 -18.89 24.02 16.10
N ARG A 79 -18.26 22.91 16.49
CA ARG A 79 -18.53 22.23 17.76
C ARG A 79 -18.13 23.06 18.98
N ALA A 80 -17.02 23.81 18.93
CA ALA A 80 -16.58 24.67 20.01
C ALA A 80 -17.49 25.89 20.19
N LEU A 81 -18.11 26.37 19.11
CA LEU A 81 -19.08 27.47 19.12
C LEU A 81 -20.49 27.04 19.58
N GLY A 82 -20.71 25.76 19.88
CA GLY A 82 -21.99 25.26 20.40
C GLY A 82 -23.10 25.15 19.33
N ALA A 83 -22.74 25.02 18.05
CA ALA A 83 -23.69 24.87 16.96
C ALA A 83 -24.52 23.56 17.08
N ARG A 84 -25.71 23.54 16.45
CA ARG A 84 -26.56 22.32 16.36
C ARG A 84 -25.77 21.17 15.74
N ARG A 85 -26.09 19.93 16.15
CA ARG A 85 -25.36 18.69 15.78
C ARG A 85 -25.03 18.57 14.30
N TYR A 86 -25.93 18.91 13.38
CA TYR A 86 -25.70 18.76 11.94
C TYR A 86 -24.85 19.88 11.31
N LEU A 87 -24.69 21.03 11.99
CA LEU A 87 -23.93 22.15 11.47
C LEU A 87 -22.41 21.86 11.43
N SER A 88 -21.90 20.95 12.27
CA SER A 88 -20.51 20.52 12.20
C SER A 88 -20.22 19.74 10.94
N THR A 89 -21.04 18.74 10.60
CA THR A 89 -20.91 17.99 9.35
C THR A 89 -21.05 18.89 8.13
N VAL A 90 -22.02 19.82 8.13
CA VAL A 90 -22.19 20.77 7.01
C VAL A 90 -20.96 21.65 6.85
N ALA A 91 -20.38 22.16 7.95
CA ALA A 91 -19.16 22.95 7.89
C ALA A 91 -17.93 22.14 7.43
N GLY A 92 -17.83 20.87 7.83
CA GLY A 92 -16.81 19.94 7.34
C GLY A 92 -16.94 19.66 5.85
N ALA A 93 -18.16 19.37 5.37
CA ALA A 93 -18.44 19.14 3.96
C ALA A 93 -18.15 20.39 3.12
N LEU A 94 -18.53 21.57 3.62
CA LEU A 94 -18.20 22.84 2.97
C LEU A 94 -16.69 23.06 2.92
N ALA A 95 -15.95 22.79 3.99
CA ALA A 95 -14.49 22.87 4.01
C ALA A 95 -13.84 21.89 3.02
N ALA A 96 -14.39 20.68 2.88
CA ALA A 96 -13.93 19.70 1.89
C ALA A 96 -14.14 20.23 0.45
N VAL A 97 -15.35 20.73 0.13
CA VAL A 97 -15.68 21.27 -1.20
C VAL A 97 -14.78 22.46 -1.53
N LEU A 98 -14.62 23.41 -0.61
CA LEU A 98 -13.77 24.59 -0.82
C LEU A 98 -12.29 24.19 -0.94
N GLY A 99 -11.81 23.29 -0.09
CA GLY A 99 -10.43 22.80 -0.14
C GLY A 99 -10.10 22.09 -1.45
N LEU A 100 -10.98 21.19 -1.91
CA LEU A 100 -10.82 20.51 -3.20
C LEU A 100 -10.92 21.49 -4.37
N THR A 101 -11.79 22.50 -4.28
CA THR A 101 -11.93 23.53 -5.33
C THR A 101 -10.65 24.37 -5.44
N VAL A 102 -10.10 24.83 -4.32
CA VAL A 102 -8.86 25.62 -4.28
C VAL A 102 -7.66 24.84 -4.79
N LEU A 103 -7.55 23.55 -4.43
CA LEU A 103 -6.38 22.73 -4.78
C LEU A 103 -6.38 22.26 -6.25
N PHE A 104 -7.54 21.99 -6.84
CA PHE A 104 -7.62 21.33 -8.15
C PHE A 104 -8.36 22.15 -9.23
N PHE A 105 -9.19 23.11 -8.85
CA PHE A 105 -10.09 23.83 -9.76
C PHE A 105 -10.03 25.35 -9.63
N SER A 106 -8.96 25.90 -9.01
CA SER A 106 -8.79 27.34 -8.77
C SER A 106 -9.00 28.20 -10.02
N ASN A 107 -8.60 27.68 -11.19
CA ASN A 107 -8.67 28.40 -12.47
C ASN A 107 -10.10 28.49 -13.05
N THR A 108 -11.05 27.69 -12.55
CA THR A 108 -12.46 27.68 -12.99
C THR A 108 -13.42 28.20 -11.92
N ALA A 109 -12.91 28.40 -10.71
CA ALA A 109 -13.67 28.83 -9.54
C ALA A 109 -13.75 30.36 -9.47
N LEU A 110 -14.90 30.88 -9.01
CA LEU A 110 -15.08 32.31 -8.77
C LEU A 110 -14.19 32.72 -7.60
N LEU A 111 -13.32 33.72 -7.82
CA LEU A 111 -12.29 34.15 -6.87
C LEU A 111 -11.33 33.02 -6.42
N GLY A 112 -11.24 31.93 -7.20
CA GLY A 112 -10.39 30.78 -6.89
C GLY A 112 -10.89 29.87 -5.76
N VAL A 113 -12.08 30.14 -5.19
CA VAL A 113 -12.58 29.45 -3.98
C VAL A 113 -14.00 28.91 -4.17
N LEU A 114 -14.89 29.65 -4.83
CA LEU A 114 -16.30 29.27 -4.97
C LEU A 114 -16.54 28.50 -6.29
N PRO A 115 -17.08 27.28 -6.24
CA PRO A 115 -17.30 26.48 -7.44
C PRO A 115 -18.34 27.15 -8.35
N THR A 116 -18.06 27.17 -9.65
CA THR A 116 -18.97 27.70 -10.69
C THR A 116 -19.55 26.56 -11.55
N GLY A 117 -20.43 26.90 -12.50
CA GLY A 117 -20.88 25.93 -13.51
C GLY A 117 -19.73 25.34 -14.34
N GLU A 118 -18.63 26.08 -14.54
CA GLU A 118 -17.45 25.57 -15.23
C GLU A 118 -16.65 24.58 -14.38
N THR A 119 -16.53 24.84 -13.08
CA THR A 119 -15.94 23.90 -12.11
C THR A 119 -16.66 22.56 -12.12
N TYR A 120 -17.99 22.56 -12.20
CA TYR A 120 -18.78 21.32 -12.28
C TYR A 120 -18.49 20.51 -13.55
N ARG A 121 -18.35 21.17 -14.71
CA ARG A 121 -17.97 20.47 -15.96
C ARG A 121 -16.53 19.95 -15.90
N ALA A 122 -15.61 20.70 -15.31
CA ALA A 122 -14.24 20.26 -15.09
C ALA A 122 -14.18 19.03 -14.18
N LEU A 123 -14.99 19.01 -13.11
CA LEU A 123 -15.14 17.85 -12.22
C LEU A 123 -15.61 16.59 -12.99
N LEU A 124 -16.62 16.71 -13.84
CA LEU A 124 -17.10 15.58 -14.65
C LEU A 124 -16.02 15.05 -15.61
N LYS A 125 -15.19 15.93 -16.18
CA LYS A 125 -14.04 15.53 -17.01
C LYS A 125 -12.97 14.81 -16.18
N VAL A 126 -12.62 15.34 -15.01
CA VAL A 126 -11.67 14.71 -14.09
C VAL A 126 -12.18 13.34 -13.64
N TRP A 127 -13.48 13.21 -13.37
CA TRP A 127 -14.09 11.93 -13.03
C TRP A 127 -13.99 10.90 -14.15
N ALA A 128 -14.29 11.30 -15.39
CA ALA A 128 -14.16 10.42 -16.56
C ALA A 128 -12.70 9.97 -16.77
N LEU A 129 -11.74 10.91 -16.70
CA LEU A 129 -10.31 10.62 -16.78
C LEU A 129 -9.82 9.74 -15.62
N ALA A 130 -10.37 9.92 -14.42
CA ALA A 130 -10.02 9.11 -13.24
C ALA A 130 -10.44 7.66 -13.44
N ASN A 131 -11.63 7.44 -14.00
CA ASN A 131 -12.14 6.10 -14.30
C ASN A 131 -11.33 5.42 -15.42
N GLU A 132 -10.87 6.17 -16.41
CA GLU A 132 -9.99 5.68 -17.47
C GLU A 132 -8.58 5.34 -16.95
N GLN A 133 -8.00 6.20 -16.10
CA GLN A 133 -6.65 5.99 -15.53
C GLN A 133 -6.62 4.91 -14.44
N MET A 134 -7.61 4.84 -13.56
CA MET A 134 -7.69 3.78 -12.53
C MET A 134 -7.90 2.39 -13.15
N GLY A 135 -8.48 2.31 -14.35
CA GLY A 135 -8.65 1.07 -15.10
C GLY A 135 -7.50 0.75 -16.06
N SER A 136 -6.42 1.52 -16.10
CA SER A 136 -5.28 1.30 -17.02
C SER A 136 -3.90 1.41 -16.37
N GLN A 137 -3.82 1.89 -15.13
CA GLN A 137 -2.55 2.08 -14.43
C GLN A 137 -2.37 1.07 -13.29
N VAL A 138 -1.14 0.56 -13.19
CA VAL A 138 -0.73 -0.44 -12.21
C VAL A 138 -0.14 0.25 -10.96
N PRO A 139 -0.49 -0.18 -9.73
CA PRO A 139 0.22 0.23 -8.54
C PRO A 139 1.73 -0.11 -8.59
N PRO A 140 2.64 0.82 -8.24
CA PRO A 140 2.40 2.17 -7.77
C PRO A 140 2.02 3.11 -8.93
N VAL A 141 0.83 3.70 -8.81
CA VAL A 141 0.25 4.60 -9.80
C VAL A 141 1.00 5.94 -9.78
N GLN A 142 1.22 6.55 -10.95
CA GLN A 142 1.84 7.88 -10.99
C GLN A 142 0.95 8.93 -10.33
N SER A 143 1.54 9.86 -9.57
CA SER A 143 0.79 10.93 -8.89
C SER A 143 0.31 11.99 -9.89
N THR A 144 -0.64 11.65 -10.76
CA THR A 144 -1.31 12.61 -11.64
C THR A 144 -2.32 13.45 -10.85
N GLY A 145 -2.63 14.66 -11.31
CA GLY A 145 -3.62 15.53 -10.63
C GLY A 145 -4.99 14.86 -10.46
N VAL A 146 -5.38 13.98 -11.37
CA VAL A 146 -6.64 13.23 -11.37
C VAL A 146 -6.69 12.18 -10.25
N ILE A 147 -5.59 11.45 -10.06
CA ILE A 147 -5.47 10.43 -9.01
C ILE A 147 -5.37 11.09 -7.63
N VAL A 148 -4.54 12.13 -7.51
CA VAL A 148 -4.41 12.89 -6.25
C VAL A 148 -5.74 13.53 -5.86
N PHE A 149 -6.52 14.05 -6.81
CA PHE A 149 -7.89 14.52 -6.56
C PHE A 149 -8.79 13.41 -5.99
N SER A 150 -8.79 12.24 -6.62
CA SER A 150 -9.63 11.10 -6.23
C SER A 150 -9.30 10.61 -4.81
N VAL A 151 -8.02 10.55 -4.46
CA VAL A 151 -7.55 10.13 -3.13
C VAL A 151 -7.90 11.19 -2.08
N CYS A 152 -7.75 12.49 -2.41
CA CYS A 152 -8.19 13.58 -1.53
C CYS A 152 -9.71 13.55 -1.29
N LEU A 153 -10.51 13.24 -2.31
CA LEU A 153 -11.97 13.10 -2.19
C LEU A 153 -12.34 11.96 -1.24
N TRP A 154 -11.75 10.78 -1.40
CA TRP A 154 -11.98 9.65 -0.50
C TRP A 154 -11.46 9.90 0.92
N ALA A 155 -10.29 10.53 1.07
CA ALA A 155 -9.78 10.94 2.37
C ALA A 155 -10.70 11.94 3.07
N ALA A 156 -11.34 12.85 2.33
CA ALA A 156 -12.35 13.77 2.87
C ALA A 156 -13.60 13.01 3.37
N VAL A 157 -14.09 12.04 2.60
CA VAL A 157 -15.21 11.18 3.01
C VAL A 157 -14.87 10.39 4.28
N VAL A 158 -13.68 9.78 4.35
CA VAL A 158 -13.22 9.05 5.53
C VAL A 158 -13.08 9.98 6.74
N ALA A 159 -12.49 11.17 6.58
CA ALA A 159 -12.35 12.14 7.65
C ALA A 159 -13.71 12.56 8.23
N LEU A 160 -14.70 12.84 7.37
CA LEU A 160 -16.06 13.16 7.77
C LEU A 160 -16.75 11.97 8.47
N ALA A 161 -16.61 10.76 7.94
CA ALA A 161 -17.19 9.56 8.52
C ALA A 161 -16.63 9.28 9.93
N VAL A 162 -15.30 9.36 10.10
CA VAL A 162 -14.63 9.23 11.40
C VAL A 162 -15.14 10.27 12.38
N ASP A 163 -15.27 11.53 11.94
CA ASP A 163 -15.74 12.62 12.78
C ASP A 163 -17.21 12.45 13.24
N ILE A 164 -18.09 12.09 12.30
CA ILE A 164 -19.51 11.82 12.55
C ILE A 164 -19.66 10.65 13.53
N LEU A 165 -18.96 9.53 13.30
CA LEU A 165 -19.05 8.36 14.15
C LEU A 165 -18.50 8.63 15.55
N ALA A 166 -17.32 9.26 15.64
CA ALA A 166 -16.66 9.51 16.92
C ALA A 166 -17.38 10.56 17.77
N PHE A 167 -17.77 11.70 17.18
CA PHE A 167 -18.19 12.87 17.94
C PHE A 167 -19.68 13.21 17.81
N GLU A 168 -20.30 12.95 16.66
CA GLU A 168 -21.74 13.21 16.49
C GLU A 168 -22.58 12.04 16.99
N LEU A 169 -22.33 10.82 16.50
CA LEU A 169 -23.03 9.58 16.87
C LEU A 169 -22.57 8.98 18.19
N ARG A 170 -21.44 9.46 18.74
CA ARG A 170 -20.82 8.95 19.98
C ARG A 170 -20.52 7.44 19.93
N ALA A 171 -20.29 6.92 18.74
CA ALA A 171 -19.90 5.56 18.47
C ALA A 171 -18.42 5.52 18.07
N ALA A 172 -17.55 6.02 18.96
CA ALA A 172 -16.11 6.12 18.69
C ALA A 172 -15.45 4.77 18.36
N ALA A 173 -16.03 3.65 18.82
CA ALA A 173 -15.59 2.31 18.41
C ALA A 173 -15.84 2.03 16.90
N LEU A 174 -16.94 2.54 16.34
CA LEU A 174 -17.26 2.38 14.93
C LEU A 174 -16.41 3.29 14.02
N ALA A 175 -15.82 4.35 14.56
CA ALA A 175 -14.91 5.23 13.82
C ALA A 175 -13.63 4.52 13.35
N GLY A 176 -13.33 3.33 13.90
CA GLY A 176 -12.27 2.46 13.40
C GLY A 176 -12.60 1.81 12.05
N LEU A 177 -13.89 1.67 11.69
CA LEU A 177 -14.29 0.99 10.44
C LEU A 177 -13.83 1.72 9.18
N PRO A 178 -14.04 3.04 9.00
CA PRO A 178 -13.54 3.76 7.82
C PRO A 178 -12.01 3.76 7.73
N LEU A 179 -11.32 3.80 8.88
CA LEU A 179 -9.85 3.75 8.94
C LEU A 179 -9.33 2.37 8.55
N ALA A 180 -9.95 1.31 9.08
CA ALA A 180 -9.62 -0.07 8.75
C ALA A 180 -9.87 -0.37 7.27
N MET A 181 -10.97 0.14 6.69
CA MET A 181 -11.26 0.00 5.26
C MET A 181 -10.10 0.52 4.40
N LEU A 182 -9.54 1.67 4.75
CA LEU A 182 -8.43 2.27 4.00
C LEU A 182 -7.13 1.45 4.15
N LEU A 183 -6.85 0.92 5.34
CA LEU A 183 -5.72 -0.01 5.56
C LEU A 183 -5.90 -1.34 4.80
N VAL A 184 -7.12 -1.88 4.76
CA VAL A 184 -7.43 -3.10 4.00
C VAL A 184 -7.20 -2.86 2.52
N ILE A 185 -7.69 -1.74 1.98
CA ILE A 185 -7.43 -1.35 0.58
C ILE A 185 -5.93 -1.28 0.31
N ALA A 186 -5.15 -0.58 1.16
CA ALA A 186 -3.70 -0.54 1.01
C ALA A 186 -3.05 -1.94 1.00
N SER A 187 -3.48 -2.82 1.92
CA SER A 187 -2.96 -4.19 2.03
C SER A 187 -3.32 -5.11 0.85
N LEU A 188 -4.39 -4.80 0.11
CA LEU A 188 -4.80 -5.56 -1.06
C LEU A 188 -3.89 -5.28 -2.27
N PHE A 189 -3.38 -4.06 -2.39
CA PHE A 189 -2.62 -3.61 -3.56
C PHE A 189 -1.10 -3.60 -3.37
N GLU A 190 -0.59 -3.57 -2.13
CA GLU A 190 0.85 -3.56 -1.85
C GLU A 190 1.40 -4.96 -1.48
N ALA A 191 2.47 -5.41 -2.15
CA ALA A 191 3.06 -6.73 -1.93
C ALA A 191 3.52 -6.95 -0.47
N ASN A 192 3.99 -5.88 0.18
CA ASN A 192 4.47 -5.87 1.57
C ASN A 192 3.37 -5.52 2.60
N GLY A 193 2.10 -5.39 2.18
CA GLY A 193 0.99 -4.96 3.03
C GLY A 193 0.97 -3.45 3.30
N ALA A 194 0.07 -2.99 4.18
CA ALA A 194 -0.20 -1.57 4.46
C ALA A 194 0.94 -0.77 5.16
N GLY A 195 2.09 -1.40 5.40
CA GLY A 195 3.22 -0.82 6.12
C GLY A 195 3.00 -0.72 7.65
N LEU A 196 3.88 -1.36 8.42
CA LEU A 196 3.80 -1.41 9.90
C LEU A 196 3.72 -0.01 10.55
N ALA A 197 4.46 0.97 10.01
CA ALA A 197 4.48 2.33 10.54
C ALA A 197 3.13 3.06 10.35
N ALA A 198 2.51 2.94 9.17
CA ALA A 198 1.22 3.56 8.88
C ALA A 198 0.10 2.94 9.73
N VAL A 199 0.10 1.61 9.87
CA VAL A 199 -0.82 0.88 10.77
C VAL A 199 -0.64 1.35 12.22
N ALA A 200 0.60 1.41 12.72
CA ALA A 200 0.87 1.86 14.08
C ALA A 200 0.39 3.29 14.34
N VAL A 201 0.66 4.23 13.43
CA VAL A 201 0.22 5.63 13.55
C VAL A 201 -1.30 5.74 13.50
N THR A 202 -1.95 5.06 12.56
CA THR A 202 -3.42 5.01 12.44
C THR A 202 -4.04 4.55 13.75
N ALA A 203 -3.46 3.50 14.31
CA ALA A 203 -4.05 2.81 15.43
C ALA A 203 -3.79 3.54 16.76
N VAL A 204 -2.63 4.21 16.91
CA VAL A 204 -2.42 5.24 17.95
C VAL A 204 -3.44 6.36 17.81
N GLY A 205 -3.66 6.88 16.61
CA GLY A 205 -4.68 7.90 16.34
C GLY A 205 -6.08 7.45 16.76
N TYR A 206 -6.47 6.22 16.43
CA TYR A 206 -7.74 5.62 16.83
C TYR A 206 -7.88 5.48 18.35
N LEU A 207 -6.83 5.04 19.07
CA LEU A 207 -6.84 5.02 20.54
C LEU A 207 -6.98 6.41 21.15
N LEU A 208 -6.35 7.42 20.54
CA LEU A 208 -6.51 8.82 20.94
C LEU A 208 -7.94 9.32 20.69
N ILE A 209 -8.61 8.89 19.62
CA ILE A 209 -10.03 9.17 19.37
C ILE A 209 -10.90 8.54 20.48
N LEU A 210 -10.65 7.28 20.83
CA LEU A 210 -11.36 6.61 21.94
C LEU A 210 -11.13 7.35 23.26
N ALA A 211 -9.90 7.80 23.54
CA ALA A 211 -9.60 8.62 24.71
C ALA A 211 -10.35 9.96 24.66
N ALA A 212 -10.30 10.67 23.54
CA ALA A 212 -10.95 11.97 23.34
C ALA A 212 -12.47 11.88 23.52
N SER A 213 -13.08 10.77 23.10
CA SER A 213 -14.52 10.51 23.29
C SER A 213 -14.94 10.43 24.76
N ARG A 214 -14.02 10.02 25.66
CA ARG A 214 -14.27 9.88 27.11
C ARG A 214 -14.11 11.18 27.90
N PHE A 215 -13.24 12.09 27.44
CA PHE A 215 -12.91 13.32 28.17
C PHE A 215 -13.88 14.48 27.92
N ARG A 216 -14.92 14.29 27.09
CA ARG A 216 -15.85 15.38 26.77
C ARG A 216 -16.80 15.63 27.94
N PRO A 217 -16.78 16.83 28.57
CA PRO A 217 -17.72 17.14 29.63
C PRO A 217 -19.15 17.06 29.10
N ALA A 218 -20.03 16.39 29.84
CA ALA A 218 -21.46 16.43 29.57
C ALA A 218 -21.99 17.85 29.81
N SER A 219 -21.79 18.77 28.86
CA SER A 219 -22.34 20.11 28.92
C SER A 219 -23.85 20.06 28.63
N SER A 220 -24.60 20.04 29.74
CA SER A 220 -26.04 20.25 29.96
C SER A 220 -26.88 20.92 28.85
N ARG A 221 -27.94 20.24 28.39
CA ARG A 221 -29.37 20.61 28.51
C ARG A 221 -30.23 19.72 27.57
N GLY A 222 -31.02 18.81 28.17
CA GLY A 222 -32.33 18.41 27.63
C GLY A 222 -32.43 17.53 26.37
N ALA A 223 -31.60 16.51 26.16
CA ALA A 223 -31.88 15.50 25.11
C ALA A 223 -31.72 14.07 25.65
N PRO A 224 -32.69 13.16 25.39
CA PRO A 224 -32.64 11.79 25.91
C PRO A 224 -31.45 11.05 25.30
N ARG A 225 -30.70 10.37 26.17
CA ARG A 225 -29.57 9.51 25.80
C ARG A 225 -30.10 8.27 25.08
N ARG A 226 -30.04 8.26 23.74
CA ARG A 226 -29.93 7.01 22.97
C ARG A 226 -28.50 6.89 22.48
N ALA A 227 -27.63 6.38 23.34
CA ALA A 227 -26.42 5.73 22.86
C ALA A 227 -26.89 4.45 22.17
N VAL A 228 -26.45 4.20 20.94
CA VAL A 228 -26.65 2.91 20.28
C VAL A 228 -25.79 1.91 21.05
N GLU A 229 -26.40 1.21 21.99
CA GLU A 229 -25.78 0.14 22.76
C GLU A 229 -25.72 -1.09 21.85
N VAL A 230 -24.57 -1.29 21.21
CA VAL A 230 -24.26 -2.54 20.52
C VAL A 230 -24.04 -3.59 21.59
N ALA A 231 -24.87 -4.63 21.57
CA ALA A 231 -25.01 -5.66 22.60
C ALA A 231 -23.68 -6.38 22.93
N GLY A 232 -23.40 -6.53 24.23
CA GLY A 232 -22.34 -7.40 24.74
C GLY A 232 -22.10 -7.23 26.24
N SER A 233 -22.51 -8.23 27.02
CA SER A 233 -22.48 -8.36 28.50
C SER A 233 -23.54 -7.56 29.26
N GLY A 234 -24.68 -8.23 29.48
CA GLY A 234 -25.73 -7.76 30.37
C GLY A 234 -25.27 -7.82 31.82
N GLN A 235 -25.14 -6.65 32.46
CA GLN A 235 -25.27 -6.55 33.90
C GLN A 235 -25.86 -5.17 34.23
N ARG A 236 -27.17 -5.16 34.53
CA ARG A 236 -27.82 -4.00 35.14
C ARG A 236 -27.17 -3.75 36.51
N PRO A 237 -26.66 -2.55 36.81
CA PRO A 237 -26.42 -2.16 38.18
C PRO A 237 -27.73 -1.62 38.75
N ASP A 238 -28.29 -2.34 39.70
CA ASP A 238 -29.40 -1.88 40.52
C ASP A 238 -29.06 -0.56 41.20
N SER A 239 -30.05 0.32 41.19
CA SER A 239 -30.07 1.61 41.86
C SER A 239 -30.05 1.42 43.38
N GLY A 240 -28.89 1.63 44.00
CA GLY A 240 -28.76 1.75 45.44
C GLY A 240 -27.33 2.01 45.86
N THR A 241 -27.11 3.05 46.66
CA THR A 241 -25.85 3.50 47.28
C THR A 241 -24.91 4.33 46.39
N LEU A 242 -25.06 5.66 46.53
CA LEU A 242 -24.06 6.67 46.20
C LEU A 242 -22.86 6.52 47.15
N ALA A 243 -21.94 5.60 46.84
CA ALA A 243 -20.60 5.60 47.40
C ALA A 243 -19.63 6.23 46.38
N ALA A 244 -18.97 7.31 46.81
CA ALA A 244 -18.01 8.09 46.04
C ALA A 244 -16.93 7.21 45.38
N ARG A 245 -17.13 6.89 44.09
CA ARG A 245 -16.15 6.15 43.29
C ARG A 245 -14.99 7.10 42.97
N ARG A 246 -13.89 6.94 43.72
CA ARG A 246 -12.60 7.60 43.52
C ARG A 246 -12.21 7.62 42.02
N PRO A 247 -11.77 8.75 41.45
CA PRO A 247 -11.43 8.86 40.01
C PRO A 247 -10.17 8.08 39.60
N SER A 248 -9.46 7.45 40.54
CA SER A 248 -8.23 6.70 40.29
C SER A 248 -8.45 5.38 39.53
N GLY A 249 -9.60 4.73 39.70
CA GLY A 249 -9.90 3.47 39.00
C GLY A 249 -10.14 3.66 37.49
N ALA A 250 -10.77 4.76 37.10
CA ALA A 250 -11.09 5.03 35.69
C ALA A 250 -9.84 5.36 34.86
N VAL A 251 -8.83 6.03 35.45
CA VAL A 251 -7.56 6.36 34.80
C VAL A 251 -6.67 5.12 34.65
N VAL A 252 -6.61 4.26 35.68
CA VAL A 252 -5.85 3.00 35.61
C VAL A 252 -6.51 2.01 34.64
N GLN A 253 -7.84 1.90 34.65
CA GLN A 253 -8.56 1.07 33.67
C GLN A 253 -8.42 1.60 32.24
N SER A 254 -8.40 2.91 32.03
CA SER A 254 -8.18 3.48 30.68
C SER A 254 -6.73 3.36 30.22
N ALA A 255 -5.75 3.47 31.10
CA ALA A 255 -4.34 3.20 30.79
C ALA A 255 -4.08 1.72 30.50
N ALA A 256 -4.70 0.80 31.26
CA ALA A 256 -4.60 -0.63 31.03
C ALA A 256 -5.33 -1.08 29.74
N LEU A 257 -6.50 -0.50 29.44
CA LEU A 257 -7.19 -0.73 28.17
C LEU A 257 -6.42 -0.15 26.98
N MET A 258 -5.80 1.04 27.12
CA MET A 258 -4.92 1.58 26.08
C MET A 258 -3.68 0.72 25.89
N ALA A 259 -3.02 0.27 26.97
CA ALA A 259 -1.84 -0.57 26.89
C ALA A 259 -2.17 -1.96 26.31
N GLY A 260 -3.30 -2.56 26.71
CA GLY A 260 -3.78 -3.82 26.15
C GLY A 260 -4.20 -3.68 24.69
N ALA A 261 -4.87 -2.60 24.32
CA ALA A 261 -5.24 -2.33 22.93
C ALA A 261 -4.01 -1.97 22.07
N LEU A 262 -3.00 -1.29 22.62
CA LEU A 262 -1.73 -0.97 21.95
C LEU A 262 -0.86 -2.23 21.76
N ALA A 263 -0.82 -3.11 22.74
CA ALA A 263 -0.16 -4.41 22.65
C ALA A 263 -0.88 -5.33 21.64
N ALA A 264 -2.22 -5.37 21.69
CA ALA A 264 -3.02 -6.05 20.67
C ALA A 264 -2.77 -5.45 19.28
N LEU A 265 -2.64 -4.13 19.15
CA LEU A 265 -2.30 -3.41 17.91
C LEU A 265 -0.92 -3.71 17.35
N LEU A 266 0.07 -3.96 18.20
CA LEU A 266 1.44 -4.28 17.80
C LEU A 266 1.58 -5.75 17.42
N VAL A 267 0.74 -6.62 17.99
CA VAL A 267 0.82 -8.08 17.82
C VAL A 267 -0.20 -8.61 16.81
N LEU A 268 -1.43 -8.08 16.74
CA LEU A 268 -2.46 -8.53 15.78
C LEU A 268 -2.02 -8.41 14.32
N PRO A 269 -1.46 -7.28 13.85
CA PRO A 269 -1.04 -7.16 12.45
C PRO A 269 0.09 -8.12 12.09
N ALA A 270 0.93 -8.52 13.06
CA ALA A 270 1.95 -9.54 12.85
C ALA A 270 1.38 -10.97 12.87
N ALA A 271 0.21 -11.17 13.49
CA ALA A 271 -0.46 -12.46 13.64
C ALA A 271 -1.56 -12.73 12.61
N ILE A 272 -2.08 -11.70 11.94
CA ILE A 272 -3.11 -11.79 10.90
C ILE A 272 -2.43 -11.84 9.52
N PRO A 273 -2.53 -12.96 8.77
CA PRO A 273 -2.05 -13.04 7.40
C PRO A 273 -2.70 -11.93 6.55
N GLY A 274 -1.91 -11.00 5.99
CA GLY A 274 -2.40 -9.89 5.18
C GLY A 274 -1.76 -8.52 5.45
N PHE A 275 -1.26 -8.28 6.67
CA PHE A 275 -0.70 -6.97 7.07
C PHE A 275 0.81 -6.85 6.89
N SER A 276 1.55 -7.96 6.98
CA SER A 276 3.00 -8.04 6.76
C SER A 276 3.40 -8.72 5.44
N LYS A 277 2.46 -9.46 4.85
CA LYS A 277 2.48 -10.05 3.51
C LYS A 277 1.07 -9.84 2.99
N GLY A 278 0.87 -9.28 1.79
CA GLY A 278 -0.46 -8.86 1.30
C GLY A 278 -1.57 -9.91 1.50
N MET A 279 -2.82 -9.45 1.75
CA MET A 279 -3.97 -10.30 2.13
C MET A 279 -4.42 -11.28 1.04
N LEU A 280 -4.02 -10.99 -0.19
CA LEU A 280 -4.21 -11.83 -1.36
C LEU A 280 -2.84 -12.38 -1.79
N THR A 281 -2.76 -13.70 -1.96
CA THR A 281 -1.62 -14.38 -2.58
C THR A 281 -1.33 -13.73 -3.94
N GLU A 282 -0.05 -13.68 -4.32
CA GLU A 282 0.33 -13.22 -5.66
C GLU A 282 -0.52 -13.97 -6.71
N GLY A 283 -1.21 -13.23 -7.59
CA GLY A 283 -2.12 -13.79 -8.59
C GLY A 283 -3.63 -13.79 -8.25
N THR A 284 -4.06 -13.55 -7.01
CA THR A 284 -5.50 -13.41 -6.65
C THR A 284 -5.98 -11.96 -6.53
N ARG A 285 -5.11 -10.99 -6.82
CA ARG A 285 -5.41 -9.56 -6.76
C ARG A 285 -6.33 -9.15 -7.92
N PRO A 286 -7.44 -8.41 -7.67
CA PRO A 286 -8.28 -7.88 -8.73
C PRO A 286 -7.48 -6.93 -9.64
N SER A 287 -7.08 -7.41 -10.81
CA SER A 287 -6.44 -6.61 -11.85
C SER A 287 -7.52 -5.88 -12.65
N TRP A 288 -7.82 -4.63 -12.26
CA TRP A 288 -8.60 -3.74 -13.09
C TRP A 288 -7.65 -3.08 -14.12
N GLY A 289 -7.33 -3.84 -15.17
CA GLY A 289 -6.60 -3.34 -16.34
C GLY A 289 -5.07 -3.38 -16.30
N GLN A 290 -4.45 -4.34 -15.59
CA GLN A 290 -3.06 -4.70 -15.86
C GLN A 290 -2.97 -5.64 -17.10
N LEU A 291 -1.90 -5.50 -17.89
CA LEU A 291 -1.22 -6.64 -18.51
C LEU A 291 -0.74 -7.56 -17.38
N ALA A 292 -1.52 -8.60 -17.10
CA ALA A 292 -1.47 -9.33 -15.84
C ALA A 292 -0.32 -10.36 -15.80
N THR A 293 0.92 -9.89 -15.71
CA THR A 293 2.10 -10.77 -15.78
C THR A 293 2.42 -11.59 -14.52
N ASN A 294 1.54 -11.54 -13.50
CA ASN A 294 1.58 -12.40 -12.29
C ASN A 294 0.26 -13.18 -12.06
N ILE A 295 -0.71 -13.08 -12.99
CA ILE A 295 -1.92 -13.91 -12.98
C ILE A 295 -1.69 -15.07 -13.95
N ASP A 296 -2.46 -16.15 -13.81
CA ASP A 296 -2.54 -17.25 -14.76
C ASP A 296 -2.45 -16.70 -16.20
N PRO A 297 -1.47 -17.13 -17.01
CA PRO A 297 -1.26 -16.61 -18.36
C PRO A 297 -2.52 -16.69 -19.22
N MET A 298 -3.45 -17.61 -18.92
CA MET A 298 -4.75 -17.71 -19.57
C MET A 298 -5.69 -16.54 -19.25
N ILE A 299 -5.77 -16.15 -17.98
CA ILE A 299 -6.57 -15.01 -17.50
C ILE A 299 -5.94 -13.69 -17.96
N ALA A 300 -4.60 -13.61 -17.91
CA ALA A 300 -3.84 -12.44 -18.35
C ALA A 300 -4.08 -12.15 -19.83
N LEU A 301 -3.97 -13.18 -20.67
CA LEU A 301 -4.24 -13.09 -22.10
C LEU A 301 -5.70 -12.70 -22.39
N GLY A 302 -6.66 -13.30 -21.68
CA GLY A 302 -8.08 -12.94 -21.82
C GLY A 302 -8.36 -11.48 -21.43
N ASN A 303 -7.68 -10.95 -20.41
CA ASN A 303 -7.80 -9.55 -20.02
C ASN A 303 -7.15 -8.60 -21.03
N ASP A 304 -6.00 -8.96 -21.59
CA ASP A 304 -5.29 -8.16 -22.60
C ASP A 304 -6.11 -8.02 -23.88
N LEU A 305 -6.70 -9.13 -24.35
CA LEU A 305 -7.58 -9.15 -25.53
C LEU A 305 -8.84 -8.30 -25.32
N ARG A 306 -9.45 -8.37 -24.12
CA ARG A 306 -10.65 -7.59 -23.76
C ARG A 306 -10.35 -6.14 -23.38
N SER A 307 -9.08 -5.81 -23.13
CA SER A 307 -8.67 -4.45 -22.77
C SER A 307 -8.95 -3.51 -23.96
N ARG A 308 -9.70 -2.43 -23.71
CA ARG A 308 -10.02 -1.42 -24.73
C ARG A 308 -8.86 -0.44 -24.98
N ALA A 309 -7.68 -0.71 -24.42
CA ALA A 309 -6.51 0.13 -24.58
C ALA A 309 -5.95 -0.03 -26.00
N SER A 310 -6.33 0.88 -26.90
CA SER A 310 -5.98 0.87 -28.32
C SER A 310 -4.58 1.43 -28.61
N GLY A 311 -3.60 1.19 -27.73
CA GLY A 311 -2.24 1.73 -27.86
C GLY A 311 -1.23 0.66 -28.22
N THR A 312 -0.20 1.06 -28.98
CA THR A 312 1.05 0.30 -29.16
C THR A 312 1.60 -0.14 -27.80
N VAL A 313 1.83 -1.44 -27.66
CA VAL A 313 2.49 -2.05 -26.49
C VAL A 313 4.00 -2.08 -26.70
N LEU A 314 4.40 -2.51 -27.90
CA LEU A 314 5.78 -2.57 -28.37
C LEU A 314 5.77 -2.46 -29.90
N HIS A 315 6.95 -2.20 -30.47
CA HIS A 315 7.18 -2.33 -31.91
C HIS A 315 8.50 -3.07 -32.14
N TYR A 316 8.65 -3.71 -33.30
CA TYR A 316 9.88 -4.40 -33.65
C TYR A 316 10.24 -4.18 -35.11
N PHE A 317 11.55 -4.22 -35.38
CA PHE A 317 12.13 -4.15 -36.72
C PHE A 317 12.77 -5.49 -37.03
N THR A 318 12.47 -6.09 -38.18
CA THR A 318 13.04 -7.39 -38.58
C THR A 318 13.40 -7.45 -40.05
N ASP A 319 14.46 -8.20 -40.40
CA ASP A 319 14.80 -8.57 -41.77
C ASP A 319 14.06 -9.83 -42.25
N SER A 320 13.28 -10.46 -41.37
CA SER A 320 12.46 -11.61 -41.74
C SER A 320 11.47 -11.26 -42.83
N ARG A 321 11.39 -12.13 -43.85
CA ARG A 321 10.37 -12.05 -44.91
C ARG A 321 8.98 -12.45 -44.43
N THR A 322 8.90 -13.13 -43.30
CA THR A 322 7.64 -13.57 -42.67
C THR A 322 7.40 -12.81 -41.37
N PRO A 323 6.17 -12.33 -41.11
CA PRO A 323 5.84 -11.70 -39.83
C PRO A 323 6.19 -12.62 -38.65
N THR A 324 6.84 -12.08 -37.61
CA THR A 324 7.45 -12.87 -36.54
C THR A 324 6.58 -12.88 -35.28
N TYR A 325 6.35 -14.06 -34.71
CA TYR A 325 5.74 -14.20 -33.38
C TYR A 325 6.77 -13.89 -32.30
N LEU A 326 6.35 -13.13 -31.29
CA LEU A 326 7.19 -12.82 -30.14
C LEU A 326 6.70 -13.62 -28.93
N ARG A 327 7.43 -14.65 -28.53
CA ARG A 327 7.13 -15.45 -27.32
C ARG A 327 7.54 -14.69 -26.07
N THR A 328 6.72 -14.78 -25.04
CA THR A 328 7.05 -14.26 -23.70
C THR A 328 7.20 -15.40 -22.70
N SER A 329 6.32 -16.40 -22.76
CA SER A 329 6.33 -17.52 -21.81
C SER A 329 6.01 -18.85 -22.49
N VAL A 330 6.52 -19.93 -21.91
CA VAL A 330 6.27 -21.31 -22.33
C VAL A 330 5.85 -22.11 -21.11
N ILE A 331 4.80 -22.90 -21.26
CA ILE A 331 4.21 -23.73 -20.22
C ILE A 331 4.33 -25.18 -20.68
N GLY A 332 5.22 -25.92 -20.00
CA GLY A 332 5.45 -27.33 -20.24
C GLY A 332 4.58 -28.24 -19.37
N ASP A 333 4.40 -27.91 -18.09
CA ASP A 333 3.55 -28.69 -17.19
C ASP A 333 2.08 -28.28 -17.31
N LEU A 334 1.31 -29.08 -18.03
CA LEU A 334 -0.14 -28.95 -18.14
C LEU A 334 -0.88 -29.83 -17.12
N THR A 335 -0.18 -30.53 -16.21
CA THR A 335 -0.77 -31.38 -15.15
C THR A 335 -1.00 -30.63 -13.84
N ALA A 336 -0.30 -29.52 -13.64
CA ALA A 336 -0.45 -28.68 -12.48
C ALA A 336 -1.88 -28.13 -12.34
N ASN A 337 -2.30 -27.90 -11.09
CA ASN A 337 -3.56 -27.21 -10.76
C ASN A 337 -3.66 -25.80 -11.39
N ARG A 338 -2.53 -25.23 -11.78
CA ARG A 338 -2.44 -23.97 -12.52
C ARG A 338 -1.39 -24.10 -13.61
N TRP A 339 -1.75 -23.73 -14.83
CA TRP A 339 -0.83 -23.74 -15.96
C TRP A 339 -0.02 -22.44 -15.96
N GLU A 340 1.20 -22.52 -15.44
CA GLU A 340 2.12 -21.39 -15.40
C GLU A 340 3.54 -21.80 -15.81
N PRO A 341 4.37 -20.86 -16.30
CA PRO A 341 5.76 -21.17 -16.62
C PRO A 341 6.51 -21.60 -15.35
N ASP A 342 7.38 -22.60 -15.45
CA ASP A 342 8.18 -23.08 -14.31
C ASP A 342 9.09 -21.96 -13.78
N PRO A 343 8.82 -21.40 -12.57
CA PRO A 343 9.58 -20.27 -12.03
C PRO A 343 11.04 -20.64 -11.67
N ASP A 344 11.33 -21.92 -11.46
CA ASP A 344 12.65 -22.43 -11.09
C ASP A 344 13.50 -22.83 -12.30
N ALA A 345 12.95 -22.70 -13.52
CA ALA A 345 13.64 -23.04 -14.76
C ALA A 345 14.59 -21.93 -15.27
N TYR A 346 14.56 -20.73 -14.68
CA TYR A 346 15.44 -19.60 -15.05
C TYR A 346 16.79 -19.69 -14.34
N ARG A 347 17.66 -20.55 -14.85
CA ARG A 347 18.87 -20.99 -14.13
C ARG A 347 20.17 -20.33 -14.57
N VAL A 348 20.18 -19.59 -15.69
CA VAL A 348 21.41 -19.02 -16.25
C VAL A 348 21.28 -17.51 -16.42
N PRO A 349 22.25 -16.69 -15.98
CA PRO A 349 22.28 -15.27 -16.30
C PRO A 349 22.22 -15.05 -17.81
N ALA A 350 21.39 -14.12 -18.28
CA ALA A 350 21.37 -13.76 -19.69
C ALA A 350 22.71 -13.12 -20.09
N THR A 351 23.45 -13.78 -20.96
CA THR A 351 24.68 -13.28 -21.59
C THR A 351 24.42 -12.92 -23.05
N GLU A 352 25.36 -12.21 -23.70
CA GLU A 352 25.23 -11.83 -25.13
C GLU A 352 25.03 -13.05 -26.04
N SER A 353 25.67 -14.16 -25.70
CA SER A 353 25.38 -15.48 -26.28
C SER A 353 24.38 -16.24 -25.41
N LEU A 354 23.25 -16.62 -25.99
CA LEU A 354 22.24 -17.44 -25.32
C LEU A 354 22.51 -18.92 -25.65
N PRO A 355 22.80 -19.77 -24.66
CA PRO A 355 22.94 -21.20 -24.91
C PRO A 355 21.59 -21.76 -25.37
N ILE A 356 21.61 -22.51 -26.47
CA ILE A 356 20.44 -23.21 -27.01
C ILE A 356 20.64 -24.72 -26.91
N LEU A 357 19.57 -25.46 -26.61
CA LEU A 357 19.54 -26.90 -26.86
C LEU A 357 19.41 -27.08 -28.38
N SER A 358 20.54 -27.34 -29.05
CA SER A 358 20.56 -27.52 -30.50
C SER A 358 19.96 -28.87 -30.90
N PHE A 359 19.05 -28.88 -31.87
CA PHE A 359 18.61 -30.10 -32.54
C PHE A 359 19.43 -30.30 -33.82
N PRO A 360 20.14 -31.43 -33.98
CA PRO A 360 21.23 -31.57 -34.95
C PRO A 360 20.82 -31.55 -36.43
N THR A 361 19.53 -31.66 -36.78
CA THR A 361 19.11 -32.04 -38.15
C THR A 361 18.57 -30.90 -39.02
N VAL A 362 18.07 -29.77 -38.48
CA VAL A 362 17.59 -28.62 -39.32
C VAL A 362 18.62 -27.51 -39.50
N ASN A 363 19.82 -27.65 -38.93
CA ASN A 363 20.83 -26.60 -39.01
C ASN A 363 21.37 -26.36 -40.43
N GLU A 364 21.27 -27.33 -41.35
CA GLU A 364 21.84 -27.19 -42.69
C GLU A 364 21.09 -26.18 -43.60
N SER A 365 19.89 -25.74 -43.21
CA SER A 365 19.07 -24.79 -43.98
C SER A 365 18.54 -23.61 -43.17
N ALA A 366 19.06 -23.31 -41.99
CA ALA A 366 18.51 -22.25 -41.15
C ALA A 366 19.08 -20.86 -41.49
N GLU A 367 18.21 -19.86 -41.66
CA GLU A 367 18.62 -18.48 -41.95
C GLU A 367 18.70 -17.65 -40.65
N PRO A 368 19.79 -16.87 -40.43
CA PRO A 368 19.84 -15.91 -39.35
C PRO A 368 18.88 -14.75 -39.63
N VAL A 369 18.10 -14.39 -38.62
CA VAL A 369 17.14 -13.29 -38.65
C VAL A 369 17.47 -12.33 -37.52
N PHE A 370 17.62 -11.05 -37.86
CA PHE A 370 17.86 -9.97 -36.92
C PHE A 370 16.55 -9.27 -36.59
N THR A 371 16.24 -9.18 -35.30
CA THR A 371 15.06 -8.49 -34.81
C THR A 371 15.44 -7.50 -33.72
N ARG A 372 15.22 -6.21 -33.93
CA ARG A 372 15.30 -5.18 -32.90
C ARG A 372 13.92 -4.96 -32.31
N VAL A 373 13.78 -5.09 -31.00
CA VAL A 373 12.50 -4.95 -30.29
C VAL A 373 12.57 -3.75 -29.37
N VAL A 374 11.55 -2.90 -29.43
CA VAL A 374 11.43 -1.69 -28.60
C VAL A 374 10.16 -1.78 -27.77
N THR A 375 10.33 -1.78 -26.45
CA THR A 375 9.25 -2.03 -25.47
C THR A 375 8.71 -0.73 -24.86
N ASP A 376 7.98 0.06 -25.65
CA ASP A 376 7.47 1.38 -25.23
C ASP A 376 6.66 1.33 -23.93
N LYS A 377 5.60 0.50 -23.93
CA LYS A 377 4.63 0.38 -22.83
C LYS A 377 4.58 -1.02 -22.24
N TYR A 378 5.33 -1.97 -22.79
CA TYR A 378 5.44 -3.31 -22.25
C TYR A 378 6.18 -3.29 -20.90
N ARG A 379 5.57 -3.85 -19.86
CA ARG A 379 6.13 -3.91 -18.49
C ARG A 379 6.03 -5.31 -17.88
N GLY A 380 5.95 -6.34 -18.73
CA GLY A 380 5.84 -7.72 -18.26
C GLY A 380 7.17 -8.28 -17.80
N GLN A 381 7.14 -9.18 -16.81
CA GLN A 381 8.35 -9.85 -16.28
C GLN A 381 9.08 -10.74 -17.30
N TRP A 382 8.46 -10.97 -18.46
CA TRP A 382 8.90 -11.89 -19.50
C TRP A 382 9.33 -11.12 -20.73
N MET A 383 10.54 -11.32 -21.26
CA MET A 383 10.94 -10.57 -22.45
C MET A 383 10.25 -11.13 -23.70
N PRO A 384 9.63 -10.29 -24.56
CA PRO A 384 9.16 -10.72 -25.87
C PRO A 384 10.33 -11.05 -26.81
N LEU A 385 10.48 -12.31 -27.22
CA LEU A 385 11.58 -12.73 -28.10
C LEU A 385 11.06 -13.49 -29.33
N PRO A 386 11.72 -13.39 -30.48
CA PRO A 386 11.56 -14.37 -31.55
C PRO A 386 11.85 -15.80 -31.07
N ALA A 387 11.29 -16.80 -31.75
CA ALA A 387 11.67 -18.19 -31.58
C ALA A 387 13.17 -18.40 -31.85
N HIS A 388 13.78 -19.40 -31.19
CA HIS A 388 15.18 -19.80 -31.45
C HIS A 388 16.18 -18.63 -31.36
N ALA A 389 16.03 -17.77 -30.34
CA ALA A 389 16.99 -16.70 -30.05
C ALA A 389 18.37 -17.27 -29.69
N VAL A 390 19.42 -16.75 -30.34
CA VAL A 390 20.82 -17.20 -30.20
C VAL A 390 21.68 -16.13 -29.55
N THR A 391 21.48 -14.86 -29.89
CA THR A 391 22.19 -13.74 -29.25
C THR A 391 21.23 -12.66 -28.83
N LEU A 392 21.58 -11.97 -27.74
CA LEU A 392 20.80 -10.88 -27.17
C LEU A 392 21.72 -9.71 -26.80
N ASN A 393 21.53 -8.57 -27.46
CA ASN A 393 22.31 -7.37 -27.23
C ASN A 393 21.42 -6.22 -26.76
N GLY A 394 21.95 -5.38 -25.86
CA GLY A 394 21.22 -4.20 -25.36
C GLY A 394 20.38 -4.44 -24.10
N VAL A 395 20.48 -5.62 -23.48
CA VAL A 395 19.75 -5.96 -22.26
C VAL A 395 20.66 -5.88 -21.02
N GLY A 396 20.16 -5.27 -19.93
CA GLY A 396 20.90 -5.14 -18.67
C GLY A 396 21.12 -6.45 -17.91
N THR A 397 21.89 -6.41 -16.80
CA THR A 397 22.26 -7.59 -15.97
C THR A 397 21.11 -8.18 -15.13
N GLY A 398 19.87 -7.86 -15.50
CA GLY A 398 18.66 -8.12 -14.75
C GLY A 398 17.89 -9.37 -15.15
N TRP A 399 18.33 -10.11 -16.16
CA TRP A 399 17.52 -11.13 -16.82
C TRP A 399 18.09 -12.53 -16.64
N GLY A 400 17.21 -13.48 -16.32
CA GLY A 400 17.49 -14.91 -16.29
C GLY A 400 17.01 -15.58 -17.57
N TRP A 401 17.85 -16.42 -18.15
CA TRP A 401 17.62 -17.21 -19.36
C TRP A 401 17.24 -18.65 -19.02
N ASN A 402 16.24 -19.16 -19.74
CA ASN A 402 15.93 -20.58 -19.78
C ASN A 402 16.28 -21.15 -21.17
N PRO A 403 17.33 -21.99 -21.29
CA PRO A 403 17.77 -22.57 -22.57
C PRO A 403 16.81 -23.62 -23.14
N GLU A 404 15.91 -24.18 -22.34
CA GLU A 404 14.97 -25.22 -22.74
C GLU A 404 13.72 -24.64 -23.42
N THR A 405 13.19 -23.56 -22.85
CA THR A 405 12.00 -22.86 -23.36
C THR A 405 12.34 -21.73 -24.32
N GLY A 406 13.58 -21.24 -24.27
CA GLY A 406 14.02 -20.08 -25.03
C GLY A 406 13.39 -18.77 -24.55
N THR A 407 13.19 -18.61 -23.23
CA THR A 407 12.53 -17.43 -22.64
C THR A 407 13.42 -16.71 -21.63
N LEU A 408 13.22 -15.39 -21.52
CA LEU A 408 13.90 -14.52 -20.56
C LEU A 408 12.93 -13.99 -19.52
N ARG A 409 13.36 -14.01 -18.26
CA ARG A 409 12.59 -13.48 -17.13
C ARG A 409 13.39 -12.44 -16.36
N ALA A 410 12.75 -11.34 -15.96
CA ALA A 410 13.36 -10.37 -15.06
C ALA A 410 13.61 -10.99 -13.67
N SER A 411 14.75 -10.62 -13.07
CA SER A 411 15.14 -11.06 -11.73
C SER A 411 14.18 -10.51 -10.67
N GLU A 412 14.04 -11.25 -9.56
CA GLU A 412 13.12 -10.89 -8.49
C GLU A 412 13.37 -9.46 -7.97
N GLY A 413 12.30 -8.66 -7.87
CA GLY A 413 12.36 -7.27 -7.40
C GLY A 413 12.79 -6.23 -8.45
N GLN A 414 13.18 -6.64 -9.66
CA GLN A 414 13.40 -5.70 -10.76
C GLN A 414 12.12 -5.43 -11.54
N ARG A 415 11.95 -4.18 -11.97
CA ARG A 415 10.89 -3.79 -12.90
C ARG A 415 11.50 -3.64 -14.29
N PRO A 416 11.04 -4.40 -15.29
CA PRO A 416 11.44 -4.19 -16.68
C PRO A 416 11.18 -2.74 -17.06
N THR A 417 12.24 -2.02 -17.42
CA THR A 417 12.15 -0.69 -18.03
C THR A 417 11.81 -0.82 -19.51
N ALA A 418 11.55 0.30 -20.19
CA ALA A 418 11.52 0.26 -21.65
C ALA A 418 12.92 -0.13 -22.13
N GLU A 419 13.02 -1.33 -22.69
CA GLU A 419 14.23 -1.89 -23.27
C GLU A 419 14.17 -1.76 -24.79
N ASP A 420 15.32 -1.43 -25.37
CA ASP A 420 15.60 -1.43 -26.80
C ASP A 420 16.75 -2.40 -27.01
N TYR A 421 16.44 -3.57 -27.56
CA TYR A 421 17.37 -4.67 -27.67
C TYR A 421 17.30 -5.34 -29.04
N THR A 422 18.41 -5.96 -29.41
CA THR A 422 18.54 -6.69 -30.67
C THR A 422 18.74 -8.16 -30.38
N VAL A 423 17.94 -8.98 -31.06
CA VAL A 423 17.99 -10.43 -31.00
C VAL A 423 18.43 -10.96 -32.37
N MET A 424 19.40 -11.86 -32.38
CA MET A 424 19.63 -12.72 -33.53
C MET A 424 18.94 -14.05 -33.24
N SER A 425 18.05 -14.45 -34.13
CA SER A 425 17.35 -15.73 -34.09
C SER A 425 17.71 -16.57 -35.31
N VAL A 426 17.52 -17.87 -35.21
CA VAL A 426 17.75 -18.79 -36.33
C VAL A 426 16.42 -19.41 -36.72
N ASN A 427 15.93 -19.09 -37.91
CA ASN A 427 14.65 -19.62 -38.37
C ASN A 427 14.90 -20.87 -39.24
N PRO A 428 14.54 -22.07 -38.77
CA PRO A 428 14.70 -23.28 -39.55
C PRO A 428 13.73 -23.30 -40.74
N HIS A 429 14.21 -23.68 -41.93
CA HIS A 429 13.34 -23.91 -43.08
C HIS A 429 12.60 -25.24 -42.95
N ILE A 430 11.48 -25.22 -42.24
CA ILE A 430 10.60 -26.39 -42.06
C ILE A 430 9.51 -26.39 -43.14
N THR A 431 9.37 -27.50 -43.86
CA THR A 431 8.33 -27.70 -44.89
C THR A 431 7.48 -28.92 -44.56
N GLU A 432 6.29 -29.04 -45.19
CA GLU A 432 5.45 -30.25 -45.08
C GLU A 432 6.26 -31.51 -45.44
N GLY A 433 6.99 -31.51 -46.55
CA GLY A 433 7.81 -32.64 -46.96
C GLY A 433 8.91 -32.99 -45.96
N THR A 434 9.48 -31.99 -45.28
CA THR A 434 10.47 -32.21 -44.21
C THR A 434 9.83 -32.97 -43.04
N LEU A 435 8.68 -32.50 -42.53
CA LEU A 435 8.02 -33.11 -41.38
C LEU A 435 7.43 -34.48 -41.70
N ASP A 436 6.83 -34.66 -42.88
CA ASP A 436 6.29 -35.94 -43.36
C ASP A 436 7.39 -37.02 -43.48
N SER A 437 8.57 -36.63 -43.96
CA SER A 437 9.73 -37.53 -44.04
C SER A 437 10.31 -37.91 -42.68
N LEU A 438 10.18 -37.04 -41.68
CA LEU A 438 10.67 -37.26 -40.31
C LEU A 438 9.69 -38.10 -39.50
N GLY A 439 8.39 -37.85 -39.64
CA GLY A 439 7.32 -38.60 -38.96
C GLY A 439 7.31 -40.08 -39.35
N SER A 440 7.50 -40.39 -40.63
CA SER A 440 7.60 -41.76 -41.15
C SER A 440 8.84 -42.56 -40.71
N GLN A 441 9.82 -41.92 -40.05
CA GLN A 441 11.08 -42.54 -39.63
C GLN A 441 11.21 -42.80 -38.12
N LEU A 442 10.15 -42.60 -37.33
CA LEU A 442 10.21 -42.68 -35.86
C LEU A 442 10.15 -44.14 -35.33
N PRO A 443 11.25 -44.75 -34.83
CA PRO A 443 11.18 -46.04 -34.14
C PRO A 443 10.46 -45.95 -32.77
N GLN A 444 9.86 -47.05 -32.31
CA GLN A 444 9.21 -47.12 -31.00
C GLN A 444 10.21 -46.77 -29.86
N GLY A 445 9.84 -45.80 -29.00
CA GLY A 445 10.67 -45.30 -27.89
C GLY A 445 11.40 -43.97 -28.17
N PHE A 446 11.17 -43.35 -29.33
CA PHE A 446 11.88 -42.15 -29.79
C PHE A 446 11.79 -40.93 -28.84
N PHE A 447 10.66 -40.73 -28.16
CA PHE A 447 10.47 -39.58 -27.26
C PHE A 447 11.24 -39.66 -25.93
N GLY A 448 12.10 -40.67 -25.73
CA GLY A 448 12.96 -40.78 -24.54
C GLY A 448 13.97 -39.63 -24.35
N GLU A 449 14.15 -38.76 -25.37
CA GLU A 449 14.96 -37.54 -25.28
C GLU A 449 14.19 -36.32 -24.73
N VAL A 450 12.86 -36.38 -24.69
CA VAL A 450 11.99 -35.29 -24.19
C VAL A 450 11.54 -35.62 -22.77
N GLU A 451 11.56 -34.64 -21.88
CA GLU A 451 11.07 -34.82 -20.52
C GLU A 451 9.61 -35.28 -20.49
N SER A 452 9.26 -36.21 -19.60
CA SER A 452 7.92 -36.81 -19.54
C SER A 452 6.82 -35.78 -19.31
N VAL A 453 7.15 -34.65 -18.67
CA VAL A 453 6.23 -33.52 -18.41
C VAL A 453 5.54 -32.98 -19.68
N TYR A 454 6.19 -33.13 -20.85
CA TYR A 454 5.64 -32.71 -22.14
C TYR A 454 4.68 -33.73 -22.77
N LEU A 455 4.61 -34.94 -22.22
CA LEU A 455 3.71 -36.02 -22.61
C LEU A 455 2.59 -36.23 -21.60
N ASP A 456 2.81 -35.85 -20.34
CA ASP A 456 1.90 -36.13 -19.25
C ASP A 456 0.54 -35.42 -19.44
N LEU A 457 -0.55 -36.18 -19.25
CA LEU A 457 -1.92 -35.68 -19.19
C LEU A 457 -2.38 -35.59 -17.72
N PRO A 458 -3.19 -34.58 -17.35
CA PRO A 458 -3.79 -34.48 -16.02
C PRO A 458 -4.60 -35.73 -15.65
N GLU A 459 -4.57 -36.14 -14.39
CA GLU A 459 -5.37 -37.29 -13.91
C GLU A 459 -6.88 -37.08 -14.08
N ASP A 460 -7.34 -35.82 -14.07
CA ASP A 460 -8.73 -35.41 -14.24
C ASP A 460 -9.11 -35.13 -15.71
N THR A 461 -8.32 -35.61 -16.67
CA THR A 461 -8.59 -35.44 -18.10
C THR A 461 -10.00 -35.96 -18.46
N PRO A 462 -10.86 -35.14 -19.08
CA PRO A 462 -12.23 -35.49 -19.35
C PRO A 462 -12.28 -36.42 -20.56
N GLY A 463 -13.20 -37.39 -20.55
CA GLY A 463 -13.40 -38.27 -21.70
C GLY A 463 -13.89 -37.56 -22.97
N SER A 464 -14.24 -36.27 -22.90
CA SER A 464 -14.51 -35.43 -24.07
C SER A 464 -13.26 -35.13 -24.88
N LEU A 465 -12.08 -35.02 -24.24
CA LEU A 465 -10.80 -34.80 -24.92
C LEU A 465 -10.49 -35.98 -25.84
N ALA A 466 -10.43 -37.21 -25.30
CA ALA A 466 -10.14 -38.41 -26.08
C ALA A 466 -11.12 -38.61 -27.26
N LYS A 467 -12.42 -38.35 -27.05
CA LYS A 467 -13.42 -38.40 -28.13
C LYS A 467 -13.19 -37.34 -29.20
N ALA A 468 -12.76 -36.14 -28.79
CA ALA A 468 -12.42 -35.08 -29.73
C ALA A 468 -11.14 -35.44 -30.51
N THR A 469 -10.14 -36.03 -29.84
CA THR A 469 -8.92 -36.53 -30.47
C THR A 469 -9.24 -37.58 -31.53
N GLU A 470 -9.98 -38.64 -31.16
CA GLU A 470 -10.42 -39.69 -32.08
C GLU A 470 -11.19 -39.13 -33.29
N LYS A 471 -12.09 -38.16 -33.06
CA LYS A 471 -12.83 -37.50 -34.13
C LYS A 471 -11.93 -36.67 -35.03
N ALA A 472 -10.94 -35.98 -34.47
CA ALA A 472 -10.06 -35.10 -35.23
C ALA A 472 -9.13 -35.87 -36.17
N VAL A 473 -8.66 -37.04 -35.75
CA VAL A 473 -7.75 -37.89 -36.55
C VAL A 473 -8.48 -39.00 -37.33
N ASP A 474 -9.82 -38.96 -37.38
CA ASP A 474 -10.59 -39.93 -38.16
C ASP A 474 -10.21 -39.86 -39.65
N GLY A 475 -9.68 -40.97 -40.17
CA GLY A 475 -9.17 -41.06 -41.54
C GLY A 475 -7.78 -40.45 -41.79
N ALA A 476 -7.09 -39.95 -40.75
CA ALA A 476 -5.68 -39.57 -40.85
C ALA A 476 -4.77 -40.81 -40.84
N GLU A 477 -3.62 -40.72 -41.51
CA GLU A 477 -2.60 -41.76 -41.42
C GLU A 477 -2.03 -41.85 -40.00
N GLU A 478 -1.50 -43.03 -39.61
CA GLU A 478 -0.80 -43.25 -38.33
C GLU A 478 0.59 -42.59 -38.31
N ASP A 479 0.64 -41.30 -38.67
CA ASP A 479 1.83 -40.46 -38.69
C ASP A 479 1.63 -39.26 -37.75
N PRO A 480 2.55 -38.99 -36.80
CA PRO A 480 2.40 -37.89 -35.84
C PRO A 480 2.21 -36.51 -36.47
N TYR A 481 2.86 -36.24 -37.61
CA TYR A 481 2.72 -34.96 -38.30
C TYR A 481 1.34 -34.85 -38.94
N ARG A 482 0.88 -35.88 -39.65
CA ARG A 482 -0.47 -35.92 -40.24
C ARG A 482 -1.56 -35.82 -39.17
N GLN A 483 -1.38 -36.48 -38.03
CA GLN A 483 -2.28 -36.37 -36.88
C GLN A 483 -2.31 -34.95 -36.30
N ALA A 484 -1.16 -34.29 -36.17
CA ALA A 484 -1.10 -32.89 -35.70
C ALA A 484 -1.81 -31.93 -36.66
N VAL A 485 -1.64 -32.09 -37.98
CA VAL A 485 -2.37 -31.32 -39.00
C VAL A 485 -3.88 -31.58 -38.91
N ALA A 486 -4.29 -32.83 -38.75
CA ALA A 486 -5.70 -33.20 -38.61
C ALA A 486 -6.35 -32.58 -37.36
N ILE A 487 -5.63 -32.54 -36.22
CA ILE A 487 -6.07 -31.82 -35.01
C ILE A 487 -6.24 -30.32 -35.29
N GLN A 488 -5.27 -29.69 -35.96
CA GLN A 488 -5.35 -28.28 -36.31
C GLN A 488 -6.58 -28.01 -37.19
N ASP A 489 -6.79 -28.81 -38.24
CA ASP A 489 -7.91 -28.64 -39.16
C ASP A 489 -9.26 -28.88 -38.48
N TYR A 490 -9.33 -29.84 -37.56
CA TYR A 490 -10.53 -30.07 -36.75
C TYR A 490 -10.89 -28.85 -35.90
N LEU A 491 -9.92 -28.27 -35.19
CA LEU A 491 -10.11 -27.07 -34.35
C LEU A 491 -10.37 -25.80 -35.18
N ARG A 492 -9.94 -25.78 -36.44
CA ARG A 492 -10.20 -24.70 -37.41
C ARG A 492 -11.47 -24.91 -38.24
N SER A 493 -12.16 -26.04 -38.06
CA SER A 493 -13.37 -26.36 -38.79
C SER A 493 -14.52 -25.43 -38.43
N THR A 494 -15.62 -25.53 -39.18
CA THR A 494 -16.87 -24.79 -38.92
C THR A 494 -17.53 -25.14 -37.59
N GLU A 495 -17.09 -26.21 -36.93
CA GLU A 495 -17.63 -26.59 -35.63
C GLU A 495 -17.21 -25.62 -34.53
N PHE A 496 -16.11 -24.88 -34.71
CA PHE A 496 -15.56 -24.00 -33.69
C PHE A 496 -15.64 -22.52 -34.06
N THR A 497 -15.85 -21.66 -33.06
CA THR A 497 -15.96 -20.21 -33.23
C THR A 497 -14.96 -19.47 -32.33
N TYR A 498 -14.20 -18.55 -32.92
CA TYR A 498 -13.38 -17.60 -32.14
C TYR A 498 -14.27 -16.52 -31.51
N SER A 499 -14.15 -16.34 -30.20
CA SER A 499 -14.90 -15.35 -29.44
C SER A 499 -14.15 -14.91 -28.18
N GLU A 500 -13.89 -13.61 -28.09
CA GLU A 500 -13.31 -12.94 -26.90
C GLU A 500 -14.37 -12.60 -25.84
N SER A 501 -15.65 -12.74 -26.19
CA SER A 501 -16.78 -12.30 -25.39
C SER A 501 -17.63 -13.44 -24.85
N THR A 502 -17.42 -14.69 -25.29
CA THR A 502 -18.20 -15.85 -24.84
C THR A 502 -18.03 -16.03 -23.34
N PRO A 503 -19.07 -15.75 -22.54
CA PRO A 503 -19.03 -15.94 -21.11
C PRO A 503 -19.86 -17.19 -20.80
N VAL A 504 -19.23 -18.21 -20.22
CA VAL A 504 -20.00 -19.04 -19.29
C VAL A 504 -19.45 -18.68 -17.92
N GLN A 505 -20.28 -18.00 -17.13
CA GLN A 505 -19.96 -17.79 -15.72
C GLN A 505 -19.65 -19.16 -15.08
N ASP A 506 -18.76 -19.18 -14.07
CA ASP A 506 -18.21 -20.38 -13.40
C ASP A 506 -16.83 -20.90 -13.89
N GLY A 507 -15.84 -20.02 -14.03
CA GLY A 507 -14.43 -20.46 -14.09
C GLY A 507 -13.84 -20.73 -15.49
N TYR A 508 -14.54 -20.33 -16.55
CA TYR A 508 -14.13 -20.55 -17.95
C TYR A 508 -12.84 -19.82 -18.38
N ASP A 509 -12.38 -18.80 -17.65
CA ASP A 509 -11.09 -18.12 -17.88
C ASP A 509 -9.94 -18.78 -17.06
N GLY A 510 -10.20 -19.76 -16.19
CA GLY A 510 -9.19 -20.34 -15.27
C GLY A 510 -8.49 -21.58 -15.83
N SER A 511 -7.23 -21.83 -15.48
CA SER A 511 -6.53 -23.04 -15.93
C SER A 511 -7.10 -24.32 -15.30
N GLY A 512 -7.24 -25.37 -16.12
CA GLY A 512 -7.70 -26.68 -15.68
C GLY A 512 -8.54 -27.43 -16.72
N MET A 513 -8.68 -28.73 -16.51
CA MET A 513 -9.34 -29.62 -17.47
C MET A 513 -10.85 -29.40 -17.61
N SER A 514 -11.50 -28.80 -16.60
CA SER A 514 -12.91 -28.39 -16.69
C SER A 514 -13.16 -27.32 -17.77
N VAL A 515 -12.18 -26.46 -18.03
CA VAL A 515 -12.29 -25.43 -19.08
C VAL A 515 -12.14 -26.05 -20.46
N ILE A 516 -11.25 -27.03 -20.61
CA ILE A 516 -11.10 -27.80 -21.86
C ILE A 516 -12.38 -28.59 -22.18
N ASP A 517 -12.95 -29.26 -21.17
CA ASP A 517 -14.24 -29.97 -21.34
C ASP A 517 -15.36 -29.01 -21.76
N ALA A 518 -15.43 -27.84 -21.13
CA ALA A 518 -16.42 -26.83 -21.45
C ALA A 518 -16.21 -26.24 -22.86
N PHE A 519 -14.96 -25.96 -23.24
CA PHE A 519 -14.61 -25.50 -24.59
C PHE A 519 -14.96 -26.52 -25.67
N LEU A 520 -14.69 -27.82 -25.47
CA LEU A 520 -15.06 -28.86 -26.42
C LEU A 520 -16.59 -29.05 -26.55
N LYS A 521 -17.35 -28.70 -25.52
CA LYS A 521 -18.83 -28.71 -25.53
C LYS A 521 -19.42 -27.48 -26.21
N GLU A 522 -18.99 -26.30 -25.82
CA GLU A 522 -19.47 -25.01 -26.34
C GLU A 522 -18.94 -24.73 -27.75
N LYS A 523 -17.76 -25.26 -28.06
CA LYS A 523 -16.99 -25.03 -29.29
C LYS A 523 -16.76 -23.55 -29.60
N ALA A 524 -16.69 -22.73 -28.56
CA ALA A 524 -16.44 -21.31 -28.65
C ALA A 524 -15.44 -20.87 -27.58
N GLY A 525 -14.44 -20.08 -27.99
CA GLY A 525 -13.36 -19.62 -27.11
C GLY A 525 -12.40 -18.67 -27.81
N TYR A 526 -11.32 -18.28 -27.13
CA TYR A 526 -10.24 -17.49 -27.72
C TYR A 526 -8.94 -18.31 -27.79
N CYS A 527 -7.87 -17.73 -28.32
CA CYS A 527 -6.66 -18.45 -28.76
C CYS A 527 -6.08 -19.44 -27.74
N ILE A 528 -6.12 -19.12 -26.43
CA ILE A 528 -5.61 -20.01 -25.39
C ILE A 528 -6.38 -21.34 -25.30
N HIS A 529 -7.70 -21.35 -25.50
CA HIS A 529 -8.52 -22.56 -25.43
C HIS A 529 -8.20 -23.47 -26.61
N PHE A 530 -8.07 -22.89 -27.81
CA PHE A 530 -7.66 -23.63 -29.01
C PHE A 530 -6.25 -24.20 -28.85
N ALA A 531 -5.29 -23.38 -28.41
CA ALA A 531 -3.90 -23.78 -28.27
C ALA A 531 -3.69 -24.86 -27.21
N SER A 532 -4.31 -24.71 -26.03
CA SER A 532 -4.24 -25.71 -24.97
C SER A 532 -4.94 -27.01 -25.33
N THR A 533 -6.11 -26.94 -25.98
CA THR A 533 -6.83 -28.13 -26.44
C THR A 533 -6.02 -28.89 -27.48
N MET A 534 -5.40 -28.21 -28.45
CA MET A 534 -4.51 -28.85 -29.42
C MET A 534 -3.32 -29.52 -28.73
N ALA A 535 -2.67 -28.83 -27.79
CA ALA A 535 -1.54 -29.39 -27.05
C ALA A 535 -1.93 -30.67 -26.29
N LEU A 536 -3.10 -30.69 -25.63
CA LEU A 536 -3.59 -31.85 -24.90
C LEU A 536 -4.03 -33.00 -25.82
N MET A 537 -4.69 -32.71 -26.95
CA MET A 537 -5.01 -33.72 -27.96
C MET A 537 -3.74 -34.33 -28.56
N ALA A 538 -2.67 -33.55 -28.73
CA ALA A 538 -1.38 -34.06 -29.16
C ALA A 538 -0.76 -35.03 -28.12
N ARG A 539 -0.84 -34.69 -26.82
CA ARG A 539 -0.39 -35.58 -25.73
C ARG A 539 -1.17 -36.88 -25.65
N ASP A 540 -2.48 -36.82 -25.90
CA ASP A 540 -3.36 -37.99 -25.98
C ASP A 540 -2.94 -38.98 -27.08
N LEU A 541 -2.29 -38.49 -28.15
CA LEU A 541 -1.67 -39.29 -29.21
C LEU A 541 -0.19 -39.63 -28.95
N GLY A 542 0.36 -39.24 -27.81
CA GLY A 542 1.77 -39.45 -27.46
C GLY A 542 2.74 -38.52 -28.18
N ILE A 543 2.28 -37.40 -28.73
CA ILE A 543 3.11 -36.35 -29.34
C ILE A 543 3.46 -35.33 -28.23
N PRO A 544 4.75 -35.13 -27.89
CA PRO A 544 5.12 -34.14 -26.89
C PRO A 544 4.70 -32.74 -27.32
N SER A 545 4.08 -32.00 -26.41
CA SER A 545 3.54 -30.68 -26.71
C SER A 545 3.75 -29.70 -25.56
N ARG A 546 3.78 -28.41 -25.87
CA ARG A 546 3.83 -27.32 -24.89
C ARG A 546 3.03 -26.12 -25.36
N LEU A 547 2.62 -25.27 -24.42
CA LEU A 547 1.86 -24.07 -24.72
C LEU A 547 2.77 -22.84 -24.68
N VAL A 548 2.69 -21.99 -25.70
CA VAL A 548 3.44 -20.74 -25.78
C VAL A 548 2.46 -19.57 -25.73
N THR A 549 2.82 -18.53 -24.98
CA THR A 549 2.11 -17.26 -24.96
C THR A 549 3.02 -16.13 -25.39
N GLY A 550 2.44 -15.10 -25.98
CA GLY A 550 3.18 -13.91 -26.40
C GLY A 550 2.33 -13.01 -27.28
N TYR A 551 2.92 -12.55 -28.38
CA TYR A 551 2.26 -11.71 -29.36
C TYR A 551 2.29 -12.36 -30.74
N SER A 552 1.14 -12.37 -31.41
CA SER A 552 1.06 -12.61 -32.84
C SER A 552 1.84 -11.52 -33.59
N PRO A 553 2.18 -11.75 -34.85
CA PRO A 553 2.81 -10.72 -35.66
C PRO A 553 1.92 -9.47 -35.69
N GLY A 554 2.56 -8.31 -35.47
CA GLY A 554 1.90 -7.01 -35.45
C GLY A 554 1.46 -6.56 -36.84
N THR A 555 1.08 -5.30 -36.96
CA THR A 555 0.77 -4.68 -38.25
C THR A 555 2.02 -3.99 -38.82
N ALA A 556 2.38 -4.30 -40.06
CA ALA A 556 3.48 -3.62 -40.74
C ALA A 556 3.16 -2.13 -40.91
N THR A 557 4.09 -1.24 -40.55
CA THR A 557 3.87 0.22 -40.61
C THR A 557 4.30 0.82 -41.96
N GLY A 558 5.08 0.07 -42.74
CA GLY A 558 5.73 0.55 -43.96
C GLY A 558 6.99 1.38 -43.71
N VAL A 559 7.38 1.57 -42.45
CA VAL A 559 8.66 2.15 -42.06
C VAL A 559 9.73 1.05 -42.06
N SER A 560 10.92 1.36 -42.56
CA SER A 560 12.08 0.50 -42.45
C SER A 560 13.29 1.29 -41.94
N ILE A 561 14.20 0.59 -41.27
CA ILE A 561 15.50 1.14 -40.84
C ILE A 561 16.62 0.31 -41.43
N THR A 562 17.77 0.93 -41.66
CA THR A 562 18.99 0.20 -42.03
C THR A 562 19.67 -0.32 -40.76
N GLY A 563 19.77 -1.64 -40.62
CA GLY A 563 20.49 -2.32 -39.56
C GLY A 563 22.01 -2.10 -39.63
N GLN A 564 22.75 -2.57 -38.61
CA GLN A 564 24.19 -2.36 -38.49
C GLN A 564 25.01 -2.91 -39.68
N ASP A 565 24.50 -3.94 -40.36
CA ASP A 565 25.17 -4.58 -41.50
C ASP A 565 24.65 -4.10 -42.88
N GLY A 566 23.86 -3.03 -42.91
CA GLY A 566 23.27 -2.51 -44.16
C GLY A 566 21.99 -3.23 -44.61
N VAL A 567 21.51 -4.20 -43.83
CA VAL A 567 20.26 -4.93 -44.07
C VAL A 567 19.06 -4.06 -43.70
N GLU A 568 18.03 -4.06 -44.55
CA GLU A 568 16.78 -3.33 -44.30
C GLU A 568 15.90 -4.11 -43.30
N LEU A 569 15.49 -3.45 -42.22
CA LEU A 569 14.62 -4.00 -41.18
C LEU A 569 13.25 -3.32 -41.25
N ASN A 570 12.20 -4.09 -41.50
CA ASN A 570 10.83 -3.59 -41.61
C ASN A 570 10.18 -3.49 -40.22
N GLU A 571 9.49 -2.39 -39.96
CA GLU A 571 8.80 -2.14 -38.70
C GLU A 571 7.40 -2.77 -38.65
N TYR A 572 7.11 -3.35 -37.49
CA TYR A 572 5.80 -3.87 -37.12
C TYR A 572 5.37 -3.29 -35.77
N GLU A 573 4.13 -2.81 -35.73
CA GLU A 573 3.49 -2.30 -34.52
C GLU A 573 2.67 -3.41 -33.84
N VAL A 574 2.89 -3.63 -32.54
CA VAL A 574 2.19 -4.64 -31.75
C VAL A 574 1.37 -3.96 -30.66
N ASN A 575 0.07 -4.21 -30.65
CA ASN A 575 -0.87 -3.69 -29.65
C ASN A 575 -1.41 -4.82 -28.75
N SER A 576 -2.21 -4.48 -27.73
CA SER A 576 -2.75 -5.47 -26.78
C SER A 576 -3.61 -6.55 -27.44
N ARG A 577 -4.25 -6.27 -28.58
CA ARG A 577 -5.06 -7.26 -29.31
C ARG A 577 -4.22 -8.29 -30.03
N ASN A 578 -2.93 -8.01 -30.25
CA ASN A 578 -1.99 -8.98 -30.78
C ASN A 578 -1.54 -10.00 -29.72
N ALA A 579 -1.93 -9.87 -28.44
CA ALA A 579 -1.68 -10.92 -27.47
C ALA A 579 -2.24 -12.25 -27.99
N HIS A 580 -1.45 -13.31 -27.93
CA HIS A 580 -1.77 -14.58 -28.57
C HIS A 580 -1.15 -15.78 -27.85
N ALA A 581 -1.74 -16.94 -28.05
CA ALA A 581 -1.22 -18.21 -27.59
C ALA A 581 -1.27 -19.25 -28.72
N TRP A 582 -0.24 -20.09 -28.78
CA TRP A 582 -0.10 -21.15 -29.78
C TRP A 582 0.58 -22.38 -29.16
N PRO A 583 0.26 -23.59 -29.63
CA PRO A 583 0.97 -24.79 -29.22
C PRO A 583 2.27 -24.96 -30.01
N GLU A 584 3.27 -25.56 -29.38
CA GLU A 584 4.42 -26.14 -30.04
C GLU A 584 4.43 -27.65 -29.82
N LEU A 585 4.61 -28.42 -30.89
CA LEU A 585 4.69 -29.88 -30.87
C LEU A 585 6.12 -30.30 -31.23
N TYR A 586 6.62 -31.32 -30.56
CA TYR A 586 7.98 -31.80 -30.78
C TYR A 586 8.03 -32.87 -31.87
N PHE A 587 8.87 -32.64 -32.89
CA PHE A 587 9.17 -33.61 -33.93
C PHE A 587 10.66 -33.90 -33.96
N ALA A 588 11.02 -35.18 -33.97
CA ALA A 588 12.38 -35.65 -34.16
C ALA A 588 13.09 -34.95 -35.30
N GLY A 589 14.32 -34.49 -35.06
CA GLY A 589 15.13 -33.82 -36.07
C GLY A 589 14.65 -32.40 -36.42
N ALA A 590 13.37 -32.05 -36.22
CA ALA A 590 12.85 -30.70 -36.41
C ALA A 590 12.82 -29.86 -35.11
N GLY A 591 12.77 -30.51 -33.94
CA GLY A 591 12.64 -29.85 -32.64
C GLY A 591 11.20 -29.43 -32.34
N TRP A 592 11.04 -28.34 -31.60
CA TRP A 592 9.74 -27.75 -31.28
C TRP A 592 9.21 -26.93 -32.46
N VAL A 593 8.03 -27.29 -32.96
CA VAL A 593 7.41 -26.72 -34.14
C VAL A 593 6.03 -26.14 -33.77
N GLY A 594 5.77 -24.88 -34.12
CA GLY A 594 4.53 -24.19 -33.78
C GLY A 594 3.35 -24.59 -34.68
N PHE A 595 2.13 -24.63 -34.15
CA PHE A 595 0.90 -24.79 -34.94
C PHE A 595 -0.07 -23.65 -34.64
N GLU A 596 -1.05 -23.42 -35.51
CA GLU A 596 -2.05 -22.35 -35.32
C GLU A 596 -3.47 -22.91 -35.37
N PRO A 597 -3.98 -23.49 -34.27
CA PRO A 597 -5.33 -24.03 -34.22
C PRO A 597 -6.43 -22.97 -34.15
N THR A 598 -6.10 -21.68 -33.97
CA THR A 598 -7.09 -20.63 -33.75
C THR A 598 -7.73 -20.17 -35.07
N PRO A 599 -9.05 -20.35 -35.30
CA PRO A 599 -9.70 -19.88 -36.52
C PRO A 599 -9.61 -18.35 -36.66
N GLY A 600 -9.27 -17.86 -37.86
CA GLY A 600 -9.28 -16.42 -38.17
C GLY A 600 -8.26 -15.56 -37.42
N ARG A 601 -7.33 -16.18 -36.67
CA ARG A 601 -6.26 -15.52 -35.92
C ARG A 601 -4.91 -16.14 -36.25
N GLY A 602 -3.84 -15.38 -36.02
CA GLY A 602 -2.48 -15.84 -36.29
C GLY A 602 -2.20 -16.06 -37.78
N VAL A 603 -1.03 -16.62 -38.07
CA VAL A 603 -0.59 -17.02 -39.40
C VAL A 603 -0.27 -18.51 -39.35
N PRO A 604 -1.09 -19.38 -39.96
CA PRO A 604 -0.78 -20.80 -40.08
C PRO A 604 0.57 -21.00 -40.75
N PRO A 605 1.43 -21.90 -40.23
CA PRO A 605 2.75 -22.10 -40.77
C PRO A 605 2.70 -22.79 -42.14
N VAL A 606 3.74 -22.58 -42.94
CA VAL A 606 3.83 -23.14 -44.31
C VAL A 606 3.79 -24.67 -44.33
N TYR A 607 4.25 -25.32 -43.25
CA TYR A 607 4.21 -26.78 -43.09
C TYR A 607 2.90 -27.31 -42.51
N ALA A 608 1.95 -26.46 -42.11
CA ALA A 608 0.60 -26.88 -41.73
C ALA A 608 -0.41 -25.84 -42.24
N PRO A 609 -0.55 -25.73 -43.58
CA PRO A 609 -1.44 -24.75 -44.17
C PRO A 609 -2.88 -25.05 -43.78
N ALA A 610 -3.59 -24.04 -43.29
CA ALA A 610 -4.98 -24.19 -42.93
C ALA A 610 -5.86 -24.33 -44.18
N LEU A 611 -6.86 -25.21 -44.10
CA LEU A 611 -7.99 -25.17 -45.05
C LEU A 611 -8.67 -23.79 -45.00
N PRO A 612 -9.22 -23.28 -46.11
CA PRO A 612 -9.97 -22.03 -46.12
C PRO A 612 -11.13 -22.13 -45.13
N ALA A 613 -11.05 -21.44 -43.99
CA ALA A 613 -12.17 -21.32 -43.08
C ALA A 613 -13.31 -20.63 -43.86
N PRO A 614 -14.55 -21.14 -43.85
CA PRO A 614 -15.67 -20.34 -44.33
C PRO A 614 -15.68 -19.11 -43.46
N SER A 615 -15.64 -17.94 -44.10
CA SER A 615 -15.49 -16.64 -43.48
C SER A 615 -16.21 -16.62 -42.14
N ALA A 616 -15.47 -16.86 -41.06
CA ALA A 616 -15.91 -16.46 -39.75
C ALA A 616 -16.18 -14.99 -39.97
N SER A 617 -17.43 -14.56 -39.78
CA SER A 617 -17.81 -13.16 -39.89
C SER A 617 -16.66 -12.41 -39.28
N ALA A 618 -15.87 -11.75 -40.14
CA ALA A 618 -15.05 -10.70 -39.65
C ALA A 618 -16.09 -9.87 -38.89
N ALA A 619 -15.89 -9.71 -37.59
CA ALA A 619 -16.26 -8.45 -37.02
C ALA A 619 -15.35 -7.43 -37.72
N GLU A 620 -15.63 -7.18 -39.01
CA GLU A 620 -15.25 -6.01 -39.77
C GLU A 620 -15.97 -4.89 -39.05
N ASP A 621 -15.34 -4.41 -37.98
CA ASP A 621 -15.62 -3.08 -37.47
C ASP A 621 -15.21 -2.12 -38.61
N PRO A 622 -16.14 -1.36 -39.20
CA PRO A 622 -15.91 -0.47 -40.36
C PRO A 622 -14.91 0.68 -40.09
N ARG A 623 -14.19 0.63 -38.96
CA ARG A 623 -13.15 1.59 -38.57
C ARG A 623 -11.75 1.23 -39.04
N LEU A 624 -11.48 -0.02 -39.38
CA LEU A 624 -10.18 -0.43 -39.96
C LEU A 624 -10.03 0.02 -41.42
N GLU A 625 -11.14 0.18 -42.17
CA GLU A 625 -11.12 0.81 -43.50
C GLU A 625 -10.87 2.33 -43.45
N ASN A 626 -11.04 2.97 -42.30
CA ASN A 626 -10.96 4.43 -42.20
C ASN A 626 -9.52 4.96 -42.03
N LEU A 627 -8.52 4.06 -41.89
CA LEU A 627 -7.11 4.44 -41.80
C LEU A 627 -6.36 4.31 -43.14
N THR A 628 -6.83 3.47 -44.06
CA THR A 628 -6.28 3.38 -45.42
C THR A 628 -6.72 4.56 -46.30
N ASN A 629 -7.87 5.17 -46.04
CA ASN A 629 -8.35 6.34 -46.79
C ASN A 629 -7.80 7.69 -46.28
N SER A 630 -7.25 7.77 -45.06
CA SER A 630 -6.65 9.02 -44.55
C SER A 630 -5.16 9.20 -44.91
N ALA A 631 -4.50 8.18 -45.47
CA ALA A 631 -3.11 8.27 -45.90
C ALA A 631 -2.90 9.01 -47.24
N SER A 632 -3.98 9.43 -47.93
CA SER A 632 -3.88 10.05 -49.26
C SER A 632 -4.16 11.56 -49.30
N GLU A 633 -4.44 12.22 -48.16
CA GLU A 633 -4.66 13.68 -48.08
C GLU A 633 -3.95 14.32 -46.88
N SER A 634 -2.63 14.19 -46.79
CA SER A 634 -1.82 15.22 -46.10
C SER A 634 -0.36 15.15 -46.52
N SER A 635 -0.10 15.50 -47.78
CA SER A 635 1.19 16.01 -48.21
C SER A 635 1.01 17.50 -48.49
N ALA A 636 1.38 18.37 -47.54
CA ALA A 636 1.96 19.69 -47.80
C ALA A 636 2.24 20.45 -46.49
N SER A 637 3.50 20.88 -46.37
CA SER A 637 4.02 21.93 -45.48
C SER A 637 4.20 21.53 -44.01
N GLU A 638 5.36 21.65 -43.36
CA GLU A 638 6.55 22.48 -43.60
C GLU A 638 7.78 21.86 -42.93
N SER A 639 8.90 21.93 -43.64
CA SER A 639 10.22 21.49 -43.17
C SER A 639 10.89 22.53 -42.28
N SER A 640 11.59 22.02 -41.27
CA SER A 640 12.92 22.44 -40.77
C SER A 640 13.11 23.81 -40.08
N SER A 641 13.51 23.74 -38.81
CA SER A 641 14.84 24.21 -38.41
C SER A 641 15.36 23.42 -37.21
N SER A 642 16.64 23.07 -37.28
CA SER A 642 17.39 22.16 -36.42
C SER A 642 18.40 22.90 -35.53
N ALA A 643 18.96 22.12 -34.60
CA ALA A 643 20.16 22.36 -33.79
C ALA A 643 20.00 23.32 -32.60
N GLY A 644 20.43 23.00 -31.38
CA GLY A 644 21.19 21.86 -30.87
C GLY A 644 21.90 22.33 -29.60
N SER A 645 21.93 21.51 -28.54
CA SER A 645 23.08 21.46 -27.62
C SER A 645 22.95 20.28 -26.64
N SER A 646 23.82 19.30 -26.89
CA SER A 646 24.78 18.71 -25.96
C SER A 646 24.33 18.03 -24.66
N ALA A 647 24.79 16.79 -24.56
CA ALA A 647 24.83 15.90 -23.40
C ALA A 647 25.65 16.42 -22.21
N ALA A 648 25.23 16.00 -21.01
CA ALA A 648 26.05 15.61 -19.86
C ALA A 648 25.10 14.81 -18.93
N GLY A 649 25.38 13.60 -18.46
CA GLY A 649 26.59 13.16 -17.76
C GLY A 649 26.22 12.93 -16.29
N ASN A 650 26.27 11.66 -15.87
CA ASN A 650 25.83 11.08 -14.59
C ASN A 650 26.18 11.83 -13.29
N GLY A 651 25.30 11.70 -12.27
CA GLY A 651 25.59 11.92 -10.85
C GLY A 651 24.39 11.54 -9.96
N PRO A 652 24.59 11.03 -8.74
CA PRO A 652 23.52 10.49 -7.90
C PRO A 652 22.59 11.62 -7.44
N GLU A 653 21.28 11.45 -7.64
CA GLU A 653 20.28 12.44 -7.25
C GLU A 653 20.18 12.55 -5.72
N SER A 654 20.97 13.48 -5.17
CA SER A 654 20.69 14.15 -3.91
C SER A 654 19.37 14.91 -4.06
N GLY A 655 18.32 14.42 -3.39
CA GLY A 655 17.04 15.13 -3.30
C GLY A 655 17.18 16.54 -2.70
N PRO A 656 16.20 17.43 -2.90
CA PRO A 656 16.33 18.85 -2.54
C PRO A 656 16.65 19.02 -1.04
N PRO A 657 17.56 19.95 -0.67
CA PRO A 657 18.04 20.16 0.71
C PRO A 657 16.92 20.54 1.69
N VAL A 658 15.74 20.88 1.18
CA VAL A 658 14.54 21.16 1.98
C VAL A 658 14.00 19.89 2.65
N ALA A 659 14.10 18.72 2.01
CA ALA A 659 13.59 17.47 2.58
C ALA A 659 14.48 16.96 3.73
N GLU A 660 15.81 17.05 3.59
CA GLU A 660 16.73 16.81 4.70
C GLU A 660 16.59 17.86 5.79
N ALA A 661 16.51 19.15 5.44
CA ALA A 661 16.32 20.22 6.41
C ALA A 661 15.03 20.06 7.23
N MET A 662 13.94 19.59 6.60
CA MET A 662 12.66 19.33 7.30
C MET A 662 12.73 18.08 8.19
N ARG A 663 13.46 17.03 7.79
CA ARG A 663 13.70 15.86 8.66
C ARG A 663 14.55 16.23 9.87
N VAL A 664 15.62 17.01 9.66
CA VAL A 664 16.47 17.51 10.75
C VAL A 664 15.67 18.45 11.67
N LEU A 665 14.84 19.34 11.11
CA LEU A 665 13.96 20.21 11.89
C LEU A 665 12.98 19.40 12.73
N LEU A 666 12.34 18.37 12.16
CA LEU A 666 11.42 17.50 12.88
C LEU A 666 12.14 16.74 14.01
N MET A 667 13.36 16.24 13.76
CA MET A 667 14.17 15.55 14.78
C MET A 667 14.59 16.51 15.90
N VAL A 668 14.97 17.75 15.59
CA VAL A 668 15.31 18.79 16.58
C VAL A 668 14.08 19.16 17.43
N VAL A 669 12.90 19.28 16.82
CA VAL A 669 11.65 19.57 17.53
C VAL A 669 11.24 18.39 18.43
N LEU A 670 11.34 17.15 17.94
CA LEU A 670 11.05 15.94 18.74
C LEU A 670 12.05 15.78 19.90
N ALA A 671 13.33 16.00 19.66
CA ALA A 671 14.37 15.96 20.69
C ALA A 671 14.14 16.99 21.80
N GLY A 672 13.51 18.14 21.49
CA GLY A 672 13.13 19.13 22.50
C GLY A 672 11.77 18.88 23.17
N ALA A 673 10.80 18.34 22.44
CA ALA A 673 9.43 18.15 22.94
C ALA A 673 9.31 16.99 23.93
N VAL A 674 10.05 15.90 23.71
CA VAL A 674 10.01 14.69 24.56
C VAL A 674 10.51 14.97 25.99
N PRO A 675 11.71 15.58 26.20
CA PRO A 675 12.21 15.87 27.55
C PRO A 675 11.37 16.92 28.27
N TRP A 676 10.85 17.92 27.54
CA TRP A 676 9.91 18.91 28.07
C TRP A 676 8.61 18.27 28.56
N GLY A 677 8.03 17.35 27.78
CA GLY A 677 6.83 16.60 28.14
C GLY A 677 7.06 15.71 29.37
N LEU A 678 8.17 14.97 29.41
CA LEU A 678 8.57 14.13 30.54
C LEU A 678 8.74 14.95 31.83
N ARG A 679 9.41 16.11 31.76
CA ARG A 679 9.59 16.98 32.93
C ARG A 679 8.26 17.55 33.43
N ARG A 680 7.36 17.93 32.52
CA ARG A 680 6.02 18.42 32.86
C ARG A 680 5.19 17.34 33.54
N PHE A 681 5.28 16.10 33.05
CA PHE A 681 4.62 14.94 33.64
C PHE A 681 5.20 14.60 35.02
N GLN A 682 6.52 14.52 35.18
CA GLN A 682 7.19 14.30 36.47
C GLN A 682 6.77 15.35 37.49
N ARG A 683 6.78 16.63 37.11
CA ARG A 683 6.33 17.73 37.97
C ARG A 683 4.85 17.61 38.35
N ALA A 684 3.97 17.40 37.36
CA ALA A 684 2.55 17.22 37.62
C ALA A 684 2.29 16.05 38.58
N SER A 685 3.04 14.96 38.42
CA SER A 685 2.95 13.79 39.31
C SER A 685 3.40 14.12 40.73
N ARG A 686 4.51 14.85 40.94
CA ARG A 686 5.02 15.25 42.26
C ARG A 686 4.09 16.23 42.96
N PHE A 687 3.55 17.21 42.25
CA PHE A 687 2.55 18.13 42.80
C PHE A 687 1.24 17.41 43.15
N SER A 688 0.86 16.38 42.38
CA SER A 688 -0.29 15.54 42.73
C SER A 688 -0.06 14.72 44.00
N ARG A 689 1.19 14.28 44.26
CA ARG A 689 1.59 13.55 45.47
C ARG A 689 1.74 14.47 46.69
N LEU A 690 2.13 15.73 46.48
CA LEU A 690 2.20 16.76 47.51
C LEU A 690 0.80 17.10 48.05
N ARG A 691 -0.22 17.14 47.17
CA ARG A 691 -1.60 17.48 47.51
C ARG A 691 -2.44 16.31 48.05
N ARG A 692 -1.88 15.11 48.20
CA ARG A 692 -2.59 13.97 48.80
C ARG A 692 -2.46 14.06 50.33
N ASP A 693 -3.62 14.02 51.00
CA ASP A 693 -3.73 14.09 52.45
C ASP A 693 -2.85 13.06 53.17
N THR A 694 -2.19 13.52 54.23
CA THR A 694 -1.23 12.82 55.10
C THR A 694 -1.83 11.80 56.05
N ASP A 695 -3.08 11.35 55.83
CA ASP A 695 -3.84 10.53 56.80
C ASP A 695 -3.97 9.04 56.46
N THR A 696 -3.23 8.53 55.47
CA THR A 696 -3.22 7.08 55.18
C THR A 696 -1.82 6.49 55.21
N GLU A 697 -1.52 5.90 56.37
CA GLU A 697 -0.55 4.85 56.66
C GLU A 697 0.83 4.96 56.00
N ALA A 698 1.80 5.33 56.85
CA ALA A 698 3.20 4.99 56.72
C ALA A 698 3.37 3.45 56.60
N ARG A 699 3.24 2.95 55.38
CA ARG A 699 3.84 1.69 54.96
C ARG A 699 4.85 1.98 53.86
N GLN A 700 6.02 1.41 54.07
CA GLN A 700 7.24 1.53 53.29
C GLN A 700 6.98 1.69 51.78
N ASP A 701 7.70 2.64 51.18
CA ASP A 701 7.85 2.89 49.75
C ASP A 701 6.70 3.54 48.99
N LYS A 702 6.66 4.88 49.06
CA LYS A 702 6.57 5.80 47.89
C LYS A 702 6.54 7.26 48.37
N GLU A 703 7.48 8.06 47.87
CA GLU A 703 7.63 9.52 48.12
C GLU A 703 6.30 10.31 48.09
N THR A 704 5.68 10.56 49.25
CA THR A 704 4.50 11.43 49.40
C THR A 704 4.82 12.62 50.32
N GLY A 705 4.09 13.73 50.17
CA GLY A 705 4.28 14.92 51.00
C GLY A 705 5.66 15.60 50.83
N ALA A 706 6.35 15.85 51.95
CA ALA A 706 7.62 16.58 52.02
C ALA A 706 8.73 15.94 51.16
N GLY A 707 8.74 14.61 50.99
CA GLY A 707 9.67 13.91 50.10
C GLY A 707 9.50 14.28 48.62
N ALA A 708 8.25 14.43 48.16
CA ALA A 708 7.97 14.84 46.78
C ALA A 708 8.34 16.32 46.54
N ALA A 709 8.17 17.18 47.55
CA ALA A 709 8.61 18.57 47.50
C ALA A 709 10.13 18.70 47.47
N TRP A 710 10.84 17.92 48.30
CA TRP A 710 12.30 17.87 48.30
C TRP A 710 12.88 17.36 46.98
N ALA A 711 12.33 16.27 46.43
CA ALA A 711 12.74 15.75 45.12
C ALA A 711 12.54 16.77 43.99
N GLU A 712 11.51 17.62 44.07
CA GLU A 712 11.32 18.71 43.13
C GLU A 712 12.33 19.85 43.33
N LEU A 713 12.70 20.18 44.57
CA LEU A 713 13.74 21.17 44.86
C LEU A 713 15.12 20.72 44.35
N VAL A 714 15.48 19.46 44.55
CA VAL A 714 16.73 18.87 44.04
C VAL A 714 16.72 18.85 42.50
N ALA A 715 15.59 18.48 41.88
CA ALA A 715 15.44 18.54 40.42
C ALA A 715 15.54 19.97 39.88
N LEU A 716 14.96 20.96 40.56
CA LEU A 716 15.13 22.38 40.22
C LEU A 716 16.59 22.83 40.38
N GLY A 717 17.29 22.44 41.43
CA GLY A 717 18.72 22.74 41.56
C GLY A 717 19.52 22.20 40.39
N LEU A 718 19.32 20.92 40.06
CA LEU A 718 19.98 20.25 38.95
C LEU A 718 19.66 20.89 37.59
N ASP A 719 18.39 21.20 37.32
CA ASP A 719 17.94 21.90 36.10
C ASP A 719 18.60 23.28 35.97
N TYR A 720 18.92 23.93 37.10
CA TYR A 720 19.52 25.25 37.14
C TYR A 720 21.04 25.27 37.37
N ALA A 721 21.70 24.10 37.25
CA ALA A 721 23.14 23.90 37.42
C ALA A 721 23.67 24.14 38.84
N LEU A 722 22.81 23.91 39.84
CA LEU A 722 23.12 23.87 41.26
C LEU A 722 22.76 22.47 41.82
N PRO A 723 23.40 21.38 41.32
CA PRO A 723 23.07 20.03 41.79
C PRO A 723 23.45 19.86 43.26
N MET A 724 22.71 19.03 43.99
CA MET A 724 23.10 18.51 45.30
C MET A 724 24.29 17.57 45.12
N ARG A 725 25.32 17.70 45.96
CA ARG A 725 26.47 16.79 45.92
C ARG A 725 26.15 15.51 46.69
N GLN A 726 26.84 14.42 46.36
CA GLN A 726 26.60 13.11 46.99
C GLN A 726 27.02 13.07 48.48
N ASP A 727 27.93 13.94 48.89
CA ASP A 727 28.44 14.10 50.26
C ASP A 727 27.66 15.13 51.10
N GLU A 728 26.68 15.82 50.51
CA GLU A 728 25.90 16.85 51.20
C GLU A 728 24.65 16.26 51.88
N SER A 729 24.40 16.67 53.12
CA SER A 729 23.09 16.47 53.75
C SER A 729 22.03 17.42 53.16
N ALA A 730 20.74 17.16 53.42
CA ALA A 730 19.66 18.04 52.98
C ALA A 730 19.82 19.48 53.50
N GLY A 731 20.15 19.65 54.79
CA GLY A 731 20.46 20.94 55.39
C GLY A 731 21.73 21.61 54.84
N ASP A 732 22.77 20.85 54.47
CA ASP A 732 23.97 21.40 53.84
C ASP A 732 23.68 21.95 52.45
N TYR A 733 22.94 21.18 51.64
CA TYR A 733 22.49 21.59 50.34
C TYR A 733 21.58 22.84 50.42
N ALA A 734 20.67 22.88 51.39
CA ALA A 734 19.80 24.02 51.65
C ALA A 734 20.58 25.29 52.05
N ARG A 735 21.59 25.17 52.93
CA ARG A 735 22.47 26.28 53.31
C ARG A 735 23.28 26.80 52.12
N ARG A 736 23.81 25.91 51.29
CA ARG A 736 24.54 26.30 50.07
C ARG A 736 23.61 26.99 49.06
N LEU A 737 22.41 26.46 48.87
CA LEU A 737 21.40 27.06 48.00
C LEU A 737 20.93 28.42 48.55
N GLY A 738 20.79 28.56 49.86
CA GLY A 738 20.45 29.80 50.57
C GLY A 738 21.50 30.90 50.44
N ARG A 739 22.79 30.56 50.54
CA ARG A 739 23.89 31.51 50.23
C ARG A 739 23.82 32.01 48.79
N THR A 740 23.38 31.13 47.88
CA THR A 740 23.22 31.47 46.46
C THR A 740 21.93 32.28 46.21
N LEU A 741 20.85 31.96 46.94
CA LEU A 741 19.51 32.54 46.83
C LEU A 741 19.07 33.18 48.16
N PRO A 742 19.65 34.33 48.58
CA PRO A 742 19.38 34.90 49.91
C PRO A 742 17.92 35.29 50.11
N ARG A 743 17.24 35.71 49.03
CA ARG A 743 15.84 36.15 49.04
C ARG A 743 14.83 35.04 49.28
N THR A 744 15.20 33.79 49.01
CA THR A 744 14.33 32.62 49.18
C THR A 744 14.83 31.70 50.28
N TRP A 745 15.65 32.22 51.21
CA TRP A 745 16.25 31.44 52.29
C TRP A 745 15.17 30.72 53.12
N ASP A 746 14.15 31.45 53.55
CA ASP A 746 13.07 30.90 54.38
C ASP A 746 12.34 29.76 53.66
N SER A 747 12.10 29.91 52.35
CA SER A 747 11.43 28.93 51.50
C SER A 747 12.28 27.67 51.27
N VAL A 748 13.60 27.81 51.12
CA VAL A 748 14.54 26.68 51.02
C VAL A 748 14.71 25.98 52.37
N ALA A 749 14.82 26.73 53.47
CA ALA A 749 14.93 26.21 54.83
C ALA A 749 13.66 25.46 55.26
N LEU A 750 12.48 25.95 54.87
CA LEU A 750 11.20 25.28 55.10
C LEU A 750 11.14 23.91 54.42
N LEU A 751 11.54 23.84 53.14
CA LEU A 751 11.54 22.59 52.36
C LEU A 751 12.53 21.56 52.92
N ALA A 752 13.73 22.01 53.31
CA ALA A 752 14.75 21.16 53.92
C ALA A 752 14.32 20.64 55.31
N GLY A 753 13.81 21.52 56.17
CA GLY A 753 13.34 21.15 57.50
C GLY A 753 12.13 20.22 57.45
N ALA A 754 11.23 20.37 56.48
CA ALA A 754 10.11 19.45 56.27
C ALA A 754 10.60 18.05 55.86
N TYR A 755 11.62 17.97 54.99
CA TYR A 755 12.23 16.71 54.58
C TYR A 755 13.02 16.03 55.71
N GLU A 756 13.83 16.77 56.46
CA GLU A 756 14.61 16.24 57.58
C GLU A 756 13.71 15.72 58.71
N ARG A 757 12.63 16.44 59.04
CA ARG A 757 11.63 15.94 60.00
C ARG A 757 10.98 14.64 59.53
N MET A 758 10.60 14.57 58.25
CA MET A 758 10.04 13.36 57.65
C MET A 758 11.02 12.18 57.74
N ARG A 759 12.33 12.39 57.55
CA ARG A 759 13.34 11.32 57.50
C ARG A 759 13.86 10.91 58.88
N TYR A 760 14.04 11.85 59.81
CA TYR A 760 14.74 11.62 61.09
C TYR A 760 13.84 11.71 62.32
N ALA A 761 12.60 12.21 62.20
CA ALA A 761 11.63 12.26 63.29
C ALA A 761 10.26 11.66 62.89
N PRO A 762 10.22 10.38 62.45
CA PRO A 762 8.95 9.73 62.10
C PRO A 762 8.04 9.64 63.33
N GLY A 763 6.82 10.19 63.23
CA GLY A 763 5.78 10.11 64.28
C GLY A 763 5.35 11.45 64.90
N GLN A 764 5.99 12.57 64.56
CA GLN A 764 5.46 13.90 64.88
C GLN A 764 4.60 14.41 63.70
N PRO A 765 3.41 14.99 63.96
CA PRO A 765 2.59 15.56 62.89
C PRO A 765 3.38 16.68 62.19
N ALA A 766 3.56 16.53 60.88
CA ALA A 766 4.19 17.56 60.07
C ALA A 766 3.25 18.76 60.01
N SER A 767 3.52 19.79 60.83
CA SER A 767 2.72 21.01 60.91
C SER A 767 2.85 21.94 59.68
N THR A 768 3.43 21.45 58.58
CA THR A 768 3.71 22.26 57.39
C THR A 768 2.68 21.95 56.31
N GLU A 769 1.80 22.90 56.03
CA GLU A 769 0.75 22.74 55.03
C GLU A 769 1.33 22.50 53.62
N PRO A 770 0.76 21.56 52.83
CA PRO A 770 1.15 21.33 51.43
C PRO A 770 1.14 22.59 50.56
N ALA A 771 0.23 23.52 50.84
CA ALA A 771 0.15 24.81 50.14
C ALA A 771 1.39 25.68 50.38
N ALA A 772 1.93 25.68 51.60
CA ALA A 772 3.15 26.44 51.94
C ALA A 772 4.39 25.85 51.23
N MET A 773 4.49 24.52 51.14
CA MET A 773 5.56 23.85 50.38
C MET A 773 5.45 24.11 48.87
N GLU A 774 4.22 24.16 48.33
CA GLU A 774 3.98 24.49 46.92
C GLU A 774 4.37 25.94 46.60
N ALA A 775 4.00 26.88 47.48
CA ALA A 775 4.38 28.28 47.38
C ALA A 775 5.91 28.47 47.44
N ALA A 776 6.57 27.79 48.39
CA ALA A 776 8.03 27.82 48.53
C ALA A 776 8.76 27.32 47.26
N LEU A 777 8.29 26.22 46.65
CA LEU A 777 8.84 25.74 45.36
C LEU A 777 8.59 26.72 44.21
N GLY A 778 7.46 27.42 44.23
CA GLY A 778 7.12 28.49 43.28
C GLY A 778 8.09 29.66 43.36
N GLU A 779 8.37 30.14 44.57
CA GLU A 779 9.29 31.26 44.83
C GLU A 779 10.73 30.91 44.45
N VAL A 780 11.22 29.75 44.86
CA VAL A 780 12.58 29.29 44.51
C VAL A 780 12.73 29.17 42.99
N LYS A 781 11.74 28.61 42.30
CA LYS A 781 11.74 28.55 40.83
C LYS A 781 11.74 29.96 40.22
N HIS A 782 10.92 30.87 40.74
CA HIS A 782 10.80 32.23 40.21
C HIS A 782 12.14 32.96 40.30
N GLU A 783 12.80 32.93 41.46
CA GLU A 783 14.12 33.53 41.67
C GLU A 783 15.19 32.87 40.77
N LEU A 784 15.18 31.54 40.65
CA LEU A 784 16.07 30.81 39.74
C LEU A 784 15.86 31.19 38.27
N THR A 785 14.61 31.40 37.82
CA THR A 785 14.31 31.87 36.47
C THR A 785 14.67 33.33 36.24
N ALA A 786 14.48 34.19 37.24
CA ALA A 786 14.73 35.63 37.14
C ALA A 786 16.20 35.93 36.83
N ARG A 787 17.12 35.10 37.32
CA ARG A 787 18.58 35.21 37.12
C ARG A 787 19.08 34.83 35.73
N LEU A 788 18.24 34.23 34.89
CA LEU A 788 18.63 33.77 33.55
C LEU A 788 18.11 34.71 32.47
N GLY A 789 18.91 34.90 31.41
CA GLY A 789 18.47 35.52 30.16
C GLY A 789 17.50 34.63 29.37
N PHE A 790 16.79 35.20 28.41
CA PHE A 790 15.73 34.52 27.63
C PHE A 790 16.20 33.20 26.98
N GLY A 791 17.37 33.19 26.34
CA GLY A 791 17.93 31.98 25.70
C GLY A 791 18.25 30.86 26.69
N ALA A 792 18.81 31.20 27.85
CA ALA A 792 19.09 30.22 28.91
C ALA A 792 17.81 29.67 29.56
N ARG A 793 16.74 30.47 29.64
CA ARG A 793 15.42 30.02 30.08
C ARG A 793 14.82 29.01 29.10
N LEU A 794 14.89 29.29 27.80
CA LEU A 794 14.39 28.41 26.75
C LEU A 794 15.18 27.08 26.71
N GLY A 795 16.51 27.15 26.77
CA GLY A 795 17.37 25.96 26.80
C GLY A 795 17.09 25.02 28.00
N ARG A 796 16.91 25.58 29.20
CA ARG A 796 16.57 24.80 30.40
C ARG A 796 15.13 24.30 30.42
N MET A 797 14.22 24.97 29.68
CA MET A 797 12.85 24.50 29.50
C MET A 797 12.81 23.31 28.54
N VAL A 798 13.51 23.39 27.41
CA VAL A 798 13.51 22.35 26.37
C VAL A 798 14.35 21.13 26.77
N TRP A 799 15.46 21.33 27.49
CA TRP A 799 16.37 20.25 27.92
C TRP A 799 16.62 20.23 29.44
N PRO A 800 15.63 19.81 30.24
CA PRO A 800 15.76 19.73 31.70
C PRO A 800 16.70 18.59 32.11
N ARG A 801 17.82 18.94 32.75
CA ARG A 801 18.86 17.98 33.19
C ARG A 801 18.34 16.93 34.16
N SER A 802 17.32 17.26 34.94
CA SER A 802 16.69 16.33 35.91
C SER A 802 15.94 15.16 35.28
N VAL A 803 15.60 15.21 33.98
CA VAL A 803 14.97 14.08 33.28
C VAL A 803 15.98 12.98 32.97
N PHE A 804 17.25 13.35 32.78
CA PHE A 804 18.31 12.44 32.33
C PHE A 804 19.28 12.04 33.45
N ALA A 805 19.22 12.72 34.59
CA ALA A 805 20.05 12.34 35.73
C ALA A 805 19.51 11.07 36.40
N PRO A 806 20.39 10.14 36.80
CA PRO A 806 20.01 9.04 37.66
C PRO A 806 19.35 9.59 38.93
N ARG A 807 18.29 8.93 39.40
CA ARG A 807 17.55 9.36 40.60
C ARG A 807 18.55 9.46 41.76
N PRO A 808 18.72 10.64 42.37
CA PRO A 808 19.69 10.81 43.45
C PRO A 808 19.26 10.13 44.77
N LEU A 809 18.24 9.27 44.76
CA LEU A 809 17.61 8.70 45.96
C LEU A 809 17.30 7.20 45.85
N ASP A 810 17.70 6.50 44.79
CA ASP A 810 17.66 5.04 44.82
C ASP A 810 18.89 4.54 45.59
N GLU A 811 18.63 3.85 46.71
CA GLU A 811 19.63 3.23 47.56
C GLU A 811 20.59 2.38 46.72
N ILE A 812 21.86 2.80 46.63
CA ILE A 812 22.94 1.84 46.41
C ILE A 812 22.91 0.96 47.65
N SER A 813 22.31 -0.22 47.50
CA SER A 813 22.46 -1.32 48.43
C SER A 813 23.94 -1.46 48.74
N TYR A 814 24.34 -1.19 49.98
CA TYR A 814 25.54 -1.78 50.55
C TYR A 814 25.26 -3.29 50.67
N GLY A 815 25.29 -3.97 49.53
CA GLY A 815 25.36 -5.42 49.46
C GLY A 815 26.73 -5.82 49.96
N THR A 816 26.76 -6.37 51.17
CA THR A 816 27.66 -7.44 51.61
C THR A 816 28.99 -7.47 50.88
N GLY A 817 29.99 -6.81 51.48
CA GLY A 817 31.39 -7.14 51.21
C GLY A 817 31.58 -8.64 51.40
N ASP A 818 31.91 -9.29 50.31
CA ASP A 818 32.54 -10.60 50.27
C ASP A 818 33.77 -10.53 51.18
N ARG A 819 33.70 -11.21 52.33
CA ARG A 819 34.89 -11.60 53.08
C ARG A 819 35.43 -12.86 52.41
N SER A 820 36.14 -12.66 51.31
CA SER A 820 37.24 -13.55 50.93
C SER A 820 38.41 -12.71 50.42
N THR A 821 39.54 -12.90 51.11
CA THR A 821 40.85 -12.23 51.03
C THR A 821 40.97 -10.80 51.54
#